data_AF-A0A348ZKI2-F1
#
_entry.id   AF-A0A348ZKI2-F1
#
_cell.length_a   1.000
_cell.length_b   1.000
_cell.length_c   1.000
_cell.angle_alpha   90.00
_cell.angle_beta   90.00
_cell.angle_gamma   90.00
#
_symmetry.space_group_name_H-M   'P 1'
#
loop_
_entity.id
_entity.type
_entity.pdbx_description
1 polymer ?
#
loop_
_entity_poly.entity_id
_entity_poly.type
_entity_poly.pdbx_seq_one_letter_code
_entity_poly.pdbx_strand_id
1 'polypeptide(L)'
;MQNKTVKRIIVMILAMALVVASVNFVPKTEVEADAFETSIKDFPSSYKSSLRALHKKYPNWKFVPYKTGIKFATAVSKESKNNMSLIENYFSKFFKSNAKGDYFPQTKKYVAKDGGTWVSANKNATAYFMDPRNFLNASSIYMFESLAFDSSTQTQAGVEAVLKGTFMYKTNICYLTSKGKYTKTSTKYSAQILAAAKAANVNAYYIASKIRQEIGGSKNSKYAGMGASGSVSGSYGSYKGIYNFYNIGAFTGANPIASGLSWAKSGKTYSRPWTTPMKSINGGAKYIGDKYINCGQYTIYFERFNVNKSSKYGLYSHQYMTNVYGAAAEADLTANAYNSMGIAGLTKKFIIPVYTSMPAKSQSVTLGAVGKSAKTSDSIMIRKGPGSGYKGLVTLPKGTKVTVYHGKISNSGYGVRLLRNPYWLYAHAKYKGKLYKGYLTASYVTITTAKYITKKVKTKLPVKISKSGTIYYRSNNPAICTVDSKGYVTGKKKGSTTVYAISATGSISGLKISVVSSGVSVTPNYVSLYTGQTKKLKTKLLPSKKKNAVKKFTSSNSKVTSVSKKGVITAKAQGTAVITCKPKKGFSSKCTVKVTNATPSKSTLRAKATGYNSASVSWTSQYGITQYRVYRKPQVGPLKLVKAVPGTVTSLKDTNLETGVKYTYTVVAFRTVSGKVHKGPTSNAVVVQPVPGKSKIKKMKAKGKGVTFNLKAVAGATGYNIVKRVGKNKAYKKIGVVKAGQKLSFYDKKLKKGKKYYYKVIVFTTVKGTHYYGKYSKVKTFTRKK
;
A
#
# COMPACT_ATOMS: atom_id res chain seq x y z
N MET A 1 17.47 59.99 -39.21
CA MET A 1 17.59 58.52 -39.26
C MET A 1 17.11 57.86 -37.96
N GLN A 2 15.83 58.09 -37.63
CA GLN A 2 15.26 57.94 -36.28
C GLN A 2 14.07 56.96 -36.24
N ASN A 3 14.06 55.92 -37.08
CA ASN A 3 12.85 55.08 -37.29
C ASN A 3 13.10 53.55 -37.30
N LYS A 4 14.06 53.05 -36.51
CA LYS A 4 14.21 51.58 -36.22
C LYS A 4 14.24 51.22 -34.73
N THR A 5 14.35 52.20 -33.82
CA THR A 5 14.42 51.96 -32.36
C THR A 5 13.04 51.95 -31.68
N VAL A 6 12.05 52.67 -32.22
CA VAL A 6 10.69 52.73 -31.63
C VAL A 6 9.90 51.42 -31.82
N LYS A 7 10.14 50.65 -32.90
CA LYS A 7 9.50 49.33 -33.12
C LYS A 7 10.05 48.18 -32.24
N ARG A 8 11.19 48.32 -31.55
CA ARG A 8 11.71 47.27 -30.63
C ARG A 8 11.32 47.49 -29.17
N ILE A 9 10.93 48.70 -28.77
CA ILE A 9 10.44 48.96 -27.40
C ILE A 9 8.97 48.54 -27.24
N ILE A 10 8.15 48.61 -28.30
CA ILE A 10 6.77 48.08 -28.28
C ILE A 10 6.75 46.53 -28.23
N VAL A 11 7.74 45.84 -28.79
CA VAL A 11 7.85 44.37 -28.68
C VAL A 11 8.41 43.91 -27.32
N MET A 12 9.18 44.74 -26.60
CA MET A 12 9.64 44.38 -25.24
C MET A 12 8.64 44.70 -24.13
N ILE A 13 7.72 45.65 -24.31
CA ILE A 13 6.62 45.86 -23.35
C ILE A 13 5.51 44.82 -23.54
N LEU A 14 5.31 44.29 -24.76
CA LEU A 14 4.41 43.15 -25.02
C LEU A 14 4.99 41.77 -24.66
N ALA A 15 6.31 41.59 -24.57
CA ALA A 15 6.92 40.31 -24.14
C ALA A 15 7.16 40.19 -22.63
N MET A 16 7.18 41.31 -21.87
CA MET A 16 7.35 41.30 -20.41
C MET A 16 6.05 41.44 -19.61
N ALA A 17 4.89 41.49 -20.29
CA ALA A 17 3.58 41.20 -19.70
C ALA A 17 3.16 39.72 -19.87
N LEU A 18 3.98 38.88 -20.51
CA LEU A 18 3.63 37.50 -20.89
C LEU A 18 4.38 36.38 -20.14
N VAL A 19 5.18 36.67 -19.10
CA VAL A 19 5.79 35.61 -18.25
C VAL A 19 5.72 35.89 -16.73
N VAL A 20 5.00 36.94 -16.28
CA VAL A 20 4.73 37.14 -14.84
C VAL A 20 3.26 37.53 -14.61
N ALA A 21 2.35 36.74 -15.19
CA ALA A 21 0.94 36.71 -14.79
C ALA A 21 0.33 35.35 -15.17
N SER A 22 0.99 34.26 -14.76
CA SER A 22 0.38 32.92 -14.78
C SER A 22 0.49 32.26 -13.42
N VAL A 23 0.29 33.06 -12.37
CA VAL A 23 -0.42 32.57 -11.20
C VAL A 23 -1.81 33.17 -11.32
N ASN A 24 -2.62 32.60 -12.22
CA ASN A 24 -4.05 32.63 -11.97
C ASN A 24 -4.22 31.93 -10.63
N PHE A 25 -4.32 32.71 -9.55
CA PHE A 25 -5.30 32.40 -8.54
C PHE A 25 -6.62 32.42 -9.29
N VAL A 26 -6.94 31.30 -9.94
CA VAL A 26 -8.31 30.88 -10.08
C VAL A 26 -8.79 30.94 -8.63
N PRO A 27 -9.69 31.86 -8.23
CA PRO A 27 -10.43 31.62 -7.02
C PRO A 27 -10.95 30.23 -7.26
N LYS A 28 -10.48 29.27 -6.48
CA LYS A 28 -10.85 27.88 -6.61
C LYS A 28 -12.36 27.96 -6.62
N THR A 29 -12.97 27.88 -7.80
CA THR A 29 -14.39 27.69 -7.91
C THR A 29 -14.51 26.41 -7.15
N GLU A 30 -15.06 26.51 -5.94
CA GLU A 30 -15.63 25.37 -5.29
C GLU A 30 -16.63 24.91 -6.33
N VAL A 31 -16.18 23.98 -7.19
CA VAL A 31 -17.06 23.19 -8.02
C VAL A 31 -18.02 22.67 -6.98
N GLU A 32 -19.25 23.20 -6.99
CA GLU A 32 -20.27 22.74 -6.06
C GLU A 32 -20.18 21.23 -6.09
N ALA A 33 -19.90 20.65 -4.92
CA ALA A 33 -19.72 19.22 -4.85
C ALA A 33 -21.02 18.61 -5.36
N ASP A 34 -20.95 17.93 -6.52
CA ASP A 34 -22.03 17.16 -7.13
C ASP A 34 -22.92 16.57 -6.03
N ALA A 35 -24.24 16.67 -6.16
CA ALA A 35 -25.20 16.25 -5.13
C ALA A 35 -24.86 14.85 -4.57
N PHE A 36 -24.30 13.97 -5.42
CA PHE A 36 -23.74 12.70 -5.00
C PHE A 36 -22.54 12.80 -4.05
N GLU A 37 -21.51 13.60 -4.35
CA GLU A 37 -20.34 13.80 -3.48
C GLU A 37 -20.74 14.38 -2.11
N THR A 38 -21.71 15.30 -2.10
CA THR A 38 -22.30 15.82 -0.85
C THR A 38 -22.98 14.69 -0.07
N SER A 39 -23.73 13.81 -0.74
CA SER A 39 -24.41 12.67 -0.08
C SER A 39 -23.45 11.67 0.57
N ILE A 40 -22.21 11.54 0.06
CA ILE A 40 -21.20 10.62 0.62
C ILE A 40 -20.11 11.34 1.44
N LYS A 41 -20.31 12.60 1.83
CA LYS A 41 -19.31 13.41 2.54
C LYS A 41 -18.81 12.76 3.84
N ASP A 42 -19.72 12.11 4.57
CA ASP A 42 -19.46 11.43 5.85
C ASP A 42 -18.73 10.07 5.73
N PHE A 43 -18.57 9.54 4.51
CA PHE A 43 -17.79 8.32 4.31
C PHE A 43 -16.28 8.61 4.34
N PRO A 44 -15.48 7.74 4.99
CA PRO A 44 -14.02 7.81 4.86
C PRO A 44 -13.57 7.62 3.40
N SER A 45 -12.47 8.26 3.02
CA SER A 45 -11.91 8.23 1.65
C SER A 45 -11.73 6.81 1.08
N SER A 46 -11.46 5.81 1.94
CA SER A 46 -11.29 4.41 1.52
C SER A 46 -12.56 3.72 0.98
N TYR A 47 -13.74 4.34 1.12
CA TYR A 47 -15.02 3.87 0.59
C TYR A 47 -15.40 4.56 -0.73
N LYS A 48 -15.10 5.87 -0.85
CA LYS A 48 -15.65 6.76 -1.89
C LYS A 48 -15.46 6.27 -3.32
N SER A 49 -14.28 5.72 -3.66
CA SER A 49 -14.02 5.22 -5.02
C SER A 49 -14.98 4.10 -5.45
N SER A 50 -15.31 3.19 -4.53
CA SER A 50 -16.27 2.11 -4.82
C SER A 50 -17.69 2.64 -4.90
N LEU A 51 -18.06 3.59 -4.04
CA LEU A 51 -19.39 4.22 -4.05
C LEU A 51 -19.63 5.00 -5.35
N ARG A 52 -18.64 5.75 -5.85
CA ARG A 52 -18.70 6.41 -7.17
C ARG A 52 -18.95 5.43 -8.30
N ALA A 53 -18.24 4.30 -8.30
CA ALA A 53 -18.41 3.27 -9.32
C ALA A 53 -19.81 2.67 -9.30
N LEU A 54 -20.39 2.49 -8.11
CA LEU A 54 -21.76 2.03 -7.92
C LEU A 54 -22.79 3.07 -8.37
N HIS A 55 -22.64 4.32 -7.94
CA HIS A 55 -23.55 5.42 -8.31
C HIS A 55 -23.55 5.67 -9.81
N LYS A 56 -22.38 5.64 -10.47
CA LYS A 56 -22.29 5.72 -11.94
C LYS A 56 -23.14 4.65 -12.64
N LYS A 57 -23.24 3.45 -12.06
CA LYS A 57 -24.05 2.35 -12.61
C LYS A 57 -25.52 2.44 -12.20
N TYR A 58 -25.79 2.94 -11.00
CA TYR A 58 -27.13 3.04 -10.41
C TYR A 58 -27.33 4.42 -9.76
N PRO A 59 -27.70 5.45 -10.54
CA PRO A 59 -27.76 6.83 -10.05
C PRO A 59 -28.76 7.04 -8.91
N ASN A 60 -29.84 6.24 -8.88
CA ASN A 60 -30.91 6.35 -7.89
C ASN A 60 -30.58 5.69 -6.54
N TRP A 61 -29.40 5.07 -6.41
CA TRP A 61 -29.00 4.42 -5.16
C TRP A 61 -28.47 5.44 -4.14
N LYS A 62 -28.99 5.36 -2.92
CA LYS A 62 -28.61 6.19 -1.77
C LYS A 62 -27.69 5.41 -0.84
N PHE A 63 -26.54 5.98 -0.47
CA PHE A 63 -25.58 5.36 0.44
C PHE A 63 -25.50 6.14 1.74
N VAL A 64 -25.68 5.47 2.87
CA VAL A 64 -25.71 6.10 4.20
C VAL A 64 -24.66 5.43 5.09
N PRO A 65 -23.70 6.17 5.67
CA PRO A 65 -22.73 5.59 6.57
C PRO A 65 -23.36 5.36 7.95
N TYR A 66 -23.25 4.15 8.47
CA TYR A 66 -23.55 3.85 9.87
C TYR A 66 -22.26 3.86 10.70
N LYS A 67 -22.02 4.93 11.46
CA LYS A 67 -20.83 5.09 12.31
C LYS A 67 -20.94 4.15 13.53
N THR A 68 -20.32 2.98 13.47
CA THR A 68 -20.47 1.95 14.54
C THR A 68 -19.87 2.39 15.87
N GLY A 69 -18.86 3.26 15.85
CA GLY A 69 -18.06 3.62 17.02
C GLY A 69 -17.20 2.46 17.57
N ILE A 70 -17.13 1.34 16.85
CA ILE A 70 -16.39 0.14 17.26
C ILE A 70 -15.05 0.11 16.52
N LYS A 71 -13.95 -0.14 17.24
CA LYS A 71 -12.64 -0.39 16.62
C LYS A 71 -12.72 -1.67 15.79
N PHE A 72 -12.34 -1.61 14.52
CA PHE A 72 -12.46 -2.76 13.60
C PHE A 72 -11.82 -4.04 14.14
N ALA A 73 -10.61 -3.94 14.69
CA ALA A 73 -9.91 -5.09 15.28
C ALA A 73 -10.64 -5.70 16.49
N THR A 74 -11.38 -4.88 17.26
CA THR A 74 -12.21 -5.33 18.37
C THR A 74 -13.42 -6.11 17.85
N ALA A 75 -14.11 -5.58 16.84
CA ALA A 75 -15.25 -6.27 16.21
C ALA A 75 -14.85 -7.65 15.70
N VAL A 76 -13.75 -7.72 14.91
CA VAL A 76 -13.20 -8.99 14.43
C VAL A 76 -12.86 -9.94 15.58
N SER A 77 -12.25 -9.43 16.66
CA SER A 77 -11.88 -10.26 17.80
C SER A 77 -13.07 -10.77 18.62
N LYS A 78 -14.22 -10.10 18.58
CA LYS A 78 -15.47 -10.54 19.21
C LYS A 78 -16.16 -11.60 18.33
N GLU A 79 -16.30 -11.34 17.04
CA GLU A 79 -16.87 -12.27 16.06
C GLU A 79 -16.08 -13.58 15.88
N SER A 80 -14.78 -13.58 16.21
CA SER A 80 -13.93 -14.77 16.10
C SER A 80 -13.93 -15.64 17.38
N LYS A 81 -14.87 -15.44 18.30
CA LYS A 81 -15.01 -16.22 19.55
C LYS A 81 -16.28 -17.07 19.50
N ASN A 82 -16.36 -18.03 20.42
CA ASN A 82 -17.59 -18.77 20.73
C ASN A 82 -18.31 -19.34 19.51
N ASN A 83 -17.56 -19.76 18.48
CA ASN A 83 -18.10 -20.32 17.24
C ASN A 83 -19.08 -19.40 16.48
N MET A 84 -19.05 -18.08 16.72
CA MET A 84 -19.96 -17.12 16.06
C MET A 84 -19.67 -16.95 14.57
N SER A 85 -18.44 -17.22 14.15
CA SER A 85 -18.01 -17.24 12.75
C SER A 85 -17.51 -18.62 12.36
N LEU A 86 -18.31 -19.32 11.55
CA LEU A 86 -18.02 -20.63 10.99
C LEU A 86 -17.75 -20.58 9.49
N ILE A 87 -17.08 -21.60 8.99
CA ILE A 87 -16.83 -21.83 7.56
C ILE A 87 -16.79 -23.33 7.31
N GLU A 88 -17.21 -23.79 6.14
CA GLU A 88 -17.21 -25.21 5.83
C GLU A 88 -15.79 -25.78 5.72
N ASN A 89 -15.65 -27.02 6.17
CA ASN A 89 -14.37 -27.68 6.31
C ASN A 89 -13.72 -27.99 4.95
N TYR A 90 -14.48 -28.06 3.85
CA TYR A 90 -13.89 -28.27 2.52
C TYR A 90 -13.21 -27.01 1.95
N PHE A 91 -13.43 -25.83 2.54
CA PHE A 91 -12.79 -24.60 2.11
C PHE A 91 -11.34 -24.45 2.57
N SER A 92 -10.67 -23.43 2.03
CA SER A 92 -9.23 -23.23 2.20
C SER A 92 -8.85 -23.21 3.66
N LYS A 93 -7.79 -23.95 4.00
CA LYS A 93 -7.20 -23.87 5.33
C LYS A 93 -6.98 -22.43 5.75
N PHE A 94 -6.58 -21.53 4.86
CA PHE A 94 -6.29 -20.11 5.13
C PHE A 94 -7.44 -19.32 5.75
N PHE A 95 -8.69 -19.79 5.67
CA PHE A 95 -9.84 -19.18 6.34
C PHE A 95 -10.32 -19.93 7.58
N LYS A 96 -9.76 -21.11 7.85
CA LYS A 96 -10.07 -21.93 9.04
C LYS A 96 -9.13 -21.63 10.20
N SER A 97 -9.67 -21.64 11.43
CA SER A 97 -8.90 -21.49 12.67
C SER A 97 -8.06 -22.73 12.94
N ASN A 98 -6.86 -22.52 13.48
CA ASN A 98 -6.05 -23.60 14.03
C ASN A 98 -5.57 -23.30 15.45
N ALA A 99 -6.38 -22.55 16.19
CA ALA A 99 -6.23 -22.39 17.63
C ALA A 99 -6.47 -23.72 18.35
N LYS A 100 -6.03 -23.79 19.61
CA LYS A 100 -6.35 -24.93 20.49
C LYS A 100 -7.87 -25.04 20.62
N GLY A 101 -8.42 -26.23 20.39
CA GLY A 101 -9.87 -26.49 20.41
C GLY A 101 -10.56 -26.40 19.04
N ASP A 102 -9.90 -25.88 18.00
CA ASP A 102 -10.45 -25.79 16.63
C ASP A 102 -9.78 -26.76 15.65
N TYR A 103 -8.58 -27.24 15.98
CA TYR A 103 -7.75 -28.07 15.10
C TYR A 103 -6.85 -28.98 15.92
N PHE A 104 -6.77 -30.26 15.53
CA PHE A 104 -5.87 -31.27 16.09
C PHE A 104 -4.63 -31.40 15.21
N PRO A 105 -3.46 -30.83 15.60
CA PRO A 105 -2.30 -30.83 14.72
C PRO A 105 -1.68 -32.20 14.43
N GLN A 106 -1.91 -33.18 15.31
CA GLN A 106 -1.41 -34.55 15.19
C GLN A 106 -2.13 -35.30 14.06
N THR A 107 -3.46 -35.25 14.06
CA THR A 107 -4.32 -35.90 13.06
C THR A 107 -4.62 -35.01 11.85
N LYS A 108 -4.27 -33.72 11.92
CA LYS A 108 -4.57 -32.68 10.93
C LYS A 108 -6.07 -32.48 10.66
N LYS A 109 -6.92 -32.84 11.62
CA LYS A 109 -8.38 -32.68 11.54
C LYS A 109 -8.84 -31.37 12.20
N TYR A 110 -9.81 -30.71 11.59
CA TYR A 110 -10.52 -29.57 12.20
C TYR A 110 -11.66 -30.09 13.07
N VAL A 111 -11.99 -29.35 14.12
CA VAL A 111 -13.09 -29.68 15.04
C VAL A 111 -14.39 -29.13 14.46
N ALA A 112 -15.33 -30.01 14.13
CA ALA A 112 -16.68 -29.63 13.72
C ALA A 112 -17.39 -28.89 14.86
N LYS A 113 -18.14 -27.84 14.49
CA LYS A 113 -18.88 -26.97 15.41
C LYS A 113 -20.38 -26.98 15.17
N ASP A 114 -20.78 -27.31 13.94
CA ASP A 114 -22.18 -27.39 13.50
C ASP A 114 -22.29 -28.34 12.30
N GLY A 115 -23.34 -29.18 12.25
CA GLY A 115 -23.69 -30.06 11.13
C GLY A 115 -22.56 -30.93 10.55
N GLY A 116 -21.57 -31.35 11.38
CA GLY A 116 -20.41 -32.18 10.99
C GLY A 116 -19.39 -31.53 10.03
N THR A 117 -19.79 -30.49 9.30
CA THR A 117 -19.03 -29.90 8.18
C THR A 117 -18.59 -28.46 8.46
N TRP A 118 -19.18 -27.76 9.42
CA TRP A 118 -18.82 -26.40 9.77
C TRP A 118 -17.74 -26.36 10.85
N VAL A 119 -16.72 -25.53 10.65
CA VAL A 119 -15.59 -25.38 11.57
C VAL A 119 -15.30 -23.90 11.83
N SER A 120 -14.63 -23.58 12.92
CA SER A 120 -14.30 -22.19 13.30
C SER A 120 -13.53 -21.47 12.18
N ALA A 121 -14.05 -20.33 11.73
CA ALA A 121 -13.32 -19.41 10.88
C ALA A 121 -12.19 -18.73 11.67
N ASN A 122 -11.11 -18.34 11.00
CA ASN A 122 -10.04 -17.59 11.65
C ASN A 122 -10.23 -16.07 11.53
N LYS A 123 -9.50 -15.33 12.37
CA LYS A 123 -9.57 -13.86 12.44
C LYS A 123 -9.34 -13.14 11.11
N ASN A 124 -8.51 -13.68 10.21
CA ASN A 124 -8.31 -13.05 8.91
C ASN A 124 -9.47 -13.29 7.93
N ALA A 125 -10.19 -14.41 8.04
CA ALA A 125 -11.43 -14.62 7.30
C ALA A 125 -12.52 -13.70 7.84
N THR A 126 -12.72 -13.68 9.16
CA THR A 126 -13.67 -12.76 9.81
C THR A 126 -13.37 -11.31 9.46
N ALA A 127 -12.10 -10.87 9.50
CA ALA A 127 -11.73 -9.53 9.05
C ALA A 127 -12.09 -9.26 7.58
N TYR A 128 -11.91 -10.24 6.68
CA TYR A 128 -12.28 -10.04 5.29
C TYR A 128 -13.79 -9.84 5.11
N PHE A 129 -14.61 -10.68 5.74
CA PHE A 129 -16.07 -10.64 5.60
C PHE A 129 -16.74 -9.51 6.39
N MET A 130 -16.12 -9.05 7.46
CA MET A 130 -16.60 -7.88 8.18
C MET A 130 -16.21 -6.56 7.52
N ASP A 131 -15.16 -6.47 6.72
CA ASP A 131 -14.74 -5.20 6.11
C ASP A 131 -15.71 -4.81 4.97
N PRO A 132 -16.59 -3.80 5.15
CA PRO A 132 -17.64 -3.50 4.17
C PRO A 132 -17.05 -3.09 2.82
N ARG A 133 -15.83 -2.56 2.83
CA ARG A 133 -15.13 -2.08 1.64
C ARG A 133 -14.74 -3.19 0.66
N ASN A 134 -14.79 -4.46 1.08
CA ASN A 134 -14.61 -5.62 0.21
C ASN A 134 -15.88 -5.96 -0.60
N PHE A 135 -17.04 -5.41 -0.20
CA PHE A 135 -18.34 -5.80 -0.74
C PHE A 135 -19.09 -4.64 -1.43
N LEU A 136 -18.43 -3.50 -1.63
CA LEU A 136 -18.98 -2.35 -2.37
C LEU A 136 -18.85 -2.57 -3.90
N ASN A 137 -19.66 -3.49 -4.42
CA ASN A 137 -19.82 -3.78 -5.84
C ASN A 137 -21.27 -4.22 -6.12
N ALA A 138 -21.65 -4.30 -7.40
CA ALA A 138 -23.05 -4.49 -7.79
C ALA A 138 -23.69 -5.82 -7.36
N SER A 139 -22.91 -6.83 -6.93
CA SER A 139 -23.47 -8.10 -6.43
C SER A 139 -23.55 -8.14 -4.91
N SER A 140 -22.48 -7.80 -4.19
CA SER A 140 -22.46 -7.98 -2.74
C SER A 140 -22.97 -6.78 -1.93
N ILE A 141 -23.24 -5.64 -2.55
CA ILE A 141 -23.70 -4.45 -1.82
C ILE A 141 -25.07 -4.63 -1.14
N TYR A 142 -25.90 -5.54 -1.65
CA TYR A 142 -27.23 -5.80 -1.10
C TYR A 142 -27.20 -6.32 0.34
N MET A 143 -26.05 -6.78 0.84
CA MET A 143 -25.89 -7.07 2.27
C MET A 143 -26.12 -5.83 3.15
N PHE A 144 -26.03 -4.63 2.57
CA PHE A 144 -26.25 -3.35 3.22
C PHE A 144 -27.61 -2.72 2.84
N GLU A 145 -28.43 -3.35 1.99
CA GLU A 145 -29.76 -2.81 1.65
C GLU A 145 -30.61 -2.70 2.92
N SER A 146 -31.23 -1.54 3.12
CA SER A 146 -32.16 -1.31 4.23
C SER A 146 -33.41 -2.15 4.03
N LEU A 147 -33.64 -3.09 4.94
CA LEU A 147 -34.85 -3.92 5.00
C LEU A 147 -35.99 -3.25 5.79
N ALA A 148 -35.76 -2.08 6.39
CA ALA A 148 -36.80 -1.26 7.00
C ALA A 148 -37.59 -0.46 5.95
N PHE A 149 -38.86 -0.18 6.24
CA PHE A 149 -39.71 0.65 5.39
C PHE A 149 -39.15 2.09 5.28
N ASP A 150 -39.19 2.66 4.07
CA ASP A 150 -38.76 4.04 3.79
C ASP A 150 -39.61 4.60 2.64
N SER A 151 -40.60 5.42 2.98
CA SER A 151 -41.54 6.05 2.04
C SER A 151 -40.85 6.95 1.01
N SER A 152 -39.63 7.42 1.27
CA SER A 152 -38.85 8.23 0.31
C SER A 152 -38.22 7.41 -0.82
N THR A 153 -38.27 6.08 -0.72
CA THR A 153 -37.66 5.16 -1.70
C THR A 153 -38.63 4.12 -2.24
N GLN A 154 -39.73 3.86 -1.53
CA GLN A 154 -40.65 2.76 -1.77
C GLN A 154 -42.03 3.27 -2.20
N THR A 155 -42.44 2.94 -3.42
CA THR A 155 -43.71 3.38 -4.02
C THR A 155 -44.53 2.19 -4.50
N GLN A 156 -45.83 2.39 -4.72
CA GLN A 156 -46.68 1.35 -5.31
C GLN A 156 -46.19 0.96 -6.71
N ALA A 157 -45.76 1.92 -7.52
CA ALA A 157 -45.18 1.65 -8.84
C ALA A 157 -43.91 0.79 -8.76
N GLY A 158 -43.07 0.99 -7.74
CA GLY A 158 -41.91 0.14 -7.49
C GLY A 158 -42.31 -1.28 -7.08
N VAL A 159 -43.34 -1.45 -6.24
CA VAL A 159 -43.91 -2.77 -5.93
C VAL A 159 -44.46 -3.43 -7.19
N GLU A 160 -45.17 -2.67 -8.03
CA GLU A 160 -45.69 -3.13 -9.32
C GLU A 160 -44.58 -3.63 -10.25
N ALA A 161 -43.44 -2.94 -10.28
CA ALA A 161 -42.27 -3.38 -11.05
C ALA A 161 -41.72 -4.74 -10.56
N VAL A 162 -41.71 -4.97 -9.23
CA VAL A 162 -41.31 -6.27 -8.65
C VAL A 162 -42.28 -7.39 -9.05
N LEU A 163 -43.59 -7.08 -9.10
CA LEU A 163 -44.63 -8.06 -9.42
C LEU A 163 -44.75 -8.37 -10.92
N LYS A 164 -44.08 -7.61 -11.80
CA LYS A 164 -44.13 -7.80 -13.26
C LYS A 164 -43.87 -9.26 -13.65
N GLY A 165 -44.79 -9.81 -14.44
CA GLY A 165 -44.75 -11.21 -14.89
C GLY A 165 -45.41 -12.22 -13.94
N THR A 166 -46.09 -11.75 -12.89
CA THR A 166 -46.88 -12.61 -11.98
C THR A 166 -48.37 -12.34 -12.12
N PHE A 167 -49.23 -13.22 -11.60
CA PHE A 167 -50.68 -13.00 -11.52
C PHE A 167 -51.07 -11.74 -10.74
N MET A 168 -50.18 -11.26 -9.86
CA MET A 168 -50.41 -10.07 -9.02
C MET A 168 -50.20 -8.75 -9.79
N TYR A 169 -49.55 -8.77 -10.96
CA TYR A 169 -49.19 -7.57 -11.73
C TYR A 169 -50.43 -6.87 -12.32
N LYS A 170 -50.64 -5.60 -11.92
CA LYS A 170 -51.76 -4.73 -12.29
C LYS A 170 -53.13 -5.34 -11.97
N THR A 171 -53.18 -6.23 -10.98
CA THR A 171 -54.35 -7.05 -10.69
C THR A 171 -54.96 -6.68 -9.34
N ASN A 172 -56.30 -6.61 -9.30
CA ASN A 172 -57.05 -6.50 -8.06
C ASN A 172 -57.14 -7.86 -7.34
N ILE A 173 -57.05 -7.84 -6.01
CA ILE A 173 -57.11 -9.03 -5.18
C ILE A 173 -58.48 -9.68 -5.36
N CYS A 174 -58.47 -10.96 -5.73
CA CYS A 174 -59.65 -11.81 -5.76
C CYS A 174 -59.37 -13.06 -4.91
N TYR A 175 -60.40 -13.68 -4.34
CA TYR A 175 -60.23 -14.84 -3.47
C TYR A 175 -61.50 -15.66 -3.30
N LEU A 176 -61.33 -16.92 -2.89
CA LEU A 176 -62.41 -17.80 -2.43
C LEU A 176 -62.61 -17.67 -0.91
N THR A 177 -63.87 -17.55 -0.47
CA THR A 177 -64.22 -17.66 0.95
C THR A 177 -64.09 -19.11 1.45
N SER A 178 -64.22 -19.35 2.75
CA SER A 178 -64.26 -20.72 3.32
C SER A 178 -65.36 -21.59 2.72
N LYS A 179 -66.49 -21.00 2.33
CA LYS A 179 -67.58 -21.67 1.60
C LYS A 179 -67.27 -21.89 0.12
N GLY A 180 -66.21 -21.28 -0.42
CA GLY A 180 -65.83 -21.35 -1.83
C GLY A 180 -66.47 -20.32 -2.74
N LYS A 181 -67.09 -19.27 -2.17
CA LYS A 181 -67.63 -18.16 -2.96
C LYS A 181 -66.47 -17.32 -3.49
N TYR A 182 -66.43 -17.07 -4.79
CA TYR A 182 -65.46 -16.17 -5.41
C TYR A 182 -65.83 -14.70 -5.15
N THR A 183 -64.87 -13.96 -4.61
CA THR A 183 -65.02 -12.56 -4.18
C THR A 183 -63.98 -11.70 -4.89
N LYS A 184 -64.42 -10.58 -5.45
CA LYS A 184 -63.58 -9.54 -6.05
C LYS A 184 -63.40 -8.37 -5.08
N THR A 185 -62.26 -7.71 -5.12
CA THR A 185 -62.02 -6.45 -4.37
C THR A 185 -61.60 -5.34 -5.33
N SER A 186 -61.63 -4.09 -4.86
CA SER A 186 -61.07 -2.93 -5.59
C SER A 186 -59.58 -2.71 -5.31
N THR A 187 -58.98 -3.50 -4.42
CA THR A 187 -57.59 -3.31 -3.96
C THR A 187 -56.60 -4.07 -4.82
N LYS A 188 -55.62 -3.38 -5.40
CA LYS A 188 -54.50 -4.02 -6.11
C LYS A 188 -53.57 -4.76 -5.15
N TYR A 189 -52.97 -5.86 -5.62
CA TYR A 189 -51.91 -6.54 -4.87
C TYR A 189 -50.76 -5.60 -4.50
N SER A 190 -50.34 -4.74 -5.43
CA SER A 190 -49.26 -3.76 -5.20
C SER A 190 -49.61 -2.75 -4.10
N ALA A 191 -50.85 -2.27 -4.06
CA ALA A 191 -51.33 -1.37 -3.00
C ALA A 191 -51.36 -2.08 -1.64
N GLN A 192 -51.91 -3.30 -1.58
CA GLN A 192 -51.98 -4.08 -0.34
C GLN A 192 -50.59 -4.41 0.20
N ILE A 193 -49.66 -4.81 -0.66
CA ILE A 193 -48.29 -5.13 -0.27
C ILE A 193 -47.56 -3.89 0.27
N LEU A 194 -47.72 -2.73 -0.37
CA LEU A 194 -47.15 -1.47 0.13
C LEU A 194 -47.72 -1.11 1.52
N ALA A 195 -49.04 -1.22 1.69
CA ALA A 195 -49.70 -0.94 2.96
C ALA A 195 -49.25 -1.91 4.07
N ALA A 196 -49.17 -3.21 3.76
CA ALA A 196 -48.67 -4.24 4.67
C ALA A 196 -47.23 -3.98 5.11
N ALA A 197 -46.37 -3.65 4.15
CA ALA A 197 -44.97 -3.34 4.38
C ALA A 197 -44.80 -2.11 5.29
N LYS A 198 -45.57 -1.04 5.01
CA LYS A 198 -45.61 0.17 5.85
C LYS A 198 -46.05 -0.17 7.28
N ALA A 199 -47.14 -0.91 7.45
CA ALA A 199 -47.65 -1.28 8.77
C ALA A 199 -46.70 -2.20 9.55
N ALA A 200 -45.96 -3.07 8.86
CA ALA A 200 -44.97 -3.94 9.46
C ALA A 200 -43.60 -3.28 9.67
N ASN A 201 -43.40 -2.05 9.19
CA ASN A 201 -42.12 -1.34 9.14
C ASN A 201 -41.01 -2.12 8.37
N VAL A 202 -41.40 -2.82 7.31
CA VAL A 202 -40.50 -3.61 6.44
C VAL A 202 -40.46 -3.01 5.03
N ASN A 203 -39.32 -3.12 4.37
CA ASN A 203 -39.12 -2.65 2.99
C ASN A 203 -40.14 -3.31 2.03
N ALA A 204 -40.92 -2.49 1.32
CA ALA A 204 -41.99 -2.97 0.45
C ALA A 204 -41.49 -3.78 -0.76
N TYR A 205 -40.33 -3.44 -1.31
CA TYR A 205 -39.73 -4.19 -2.42
C TYR A 205 -39.20 -5.54 -1.95
N TYR A 206 -38.67 -5.61 -0.72
CA TYR A 206 -38.28 -6.87 -0.11
C TYR A 206 -39.49 -7.77 0.14
N ILE A 207 -40.58 -7.25 0.72
CA ILE A 207 -41.83 -8.01 0.91
C ILE A 207 -42.36 -8.54 -0.43
N ALA A 208 -42.48 -7.69 -1.44
CA ALA A 208 -42.95 -8.09 -2.77
C ALA A 208 -42.06 -9.17 -3.40
N SER A 209 -40.73 -9.03 -3.28
CA SER A 209 -39.76 -9.99 -3.80
C SER A 209 -39.87 -11.33 -3.08
N LYS A 210 -40.03 -11.32 -1.75
CA LYS A 210 -40.23 -12.55 -0.96
C LYS A 210 -41.53 -13.23 -1.37
N ILE A 211 -42.65 -12.53 -1.45
CA ILE A 211 -43.92 -13.11 -1.94
C ILE A 211 -43.70 -13.78 -3.30
N ARG A 212 -43.14 -13.07 -4.27
CA ARG A 212 -42.88 -13.62 -5.61
C ARG A 212 -42.00 -14.87 -5.57
N GLN A 213 -40.98 -14.89 -4.72
CA GLN A 213 -40.07 -16.04 -4.56
C GLN A 213 -40.79 -17.25 -3.95
N GLU A 214 -41.63 -17.04 -2.92
CA GLU A 214 -42.25 -18.12 -2.16
C GLU A 214 -43.43 -18.79 -2.91
N ILE A 215 -44.25 -18.00 -3.61
CA ILE A 215 -45.48 -18.53 -4.24
C ILE A 215 -45.45 -18.61 -5.77
N GLY A 216 -44.41 -18.06 -6.40
CA GLY A 216 -44.30 -17.99 -7.85
C GLY A 216 -45.24 -16.97 -8.49
N GLY A 217 -45.40 -17.06 -9.82
CA GLY A 217 -46.15 -16.08 -10.61
C GLY A 217 -47.36 -16.61 -11.37
N SER A 218 -47.60 -17.93 -11.37
CA SER A 218 -48.60 -18.57 -12.22
C SER A 218 -50.03 -18.15 -11.87
N LYS A 219 -50.84 -17.87 -12.90
CA LYS A 219 -52.25 -17.50 -12.80
C LYS A 219 -53.12 -18.73 -12.58
N ASN A 220 -54.13 -18.62 -11.71
CA ASN A 220 -55.18 -19.61 -11.60
C ASN A 220 -56.01 -19.64 -12.90
N SER A 221 -56.24 -20.83 -13.46
CA SER A 221 -56.96 -20.99 -14.74
C SER A 221 -58.47 -20.72 -14.64
N LYS A 222 -59.06 -20.92 -13.46
CA LYS A 222 -60.51 -20.79 -13.23
C LYS A 222 -60.90 -19.43 -12.66
N TYR A 223 -60.10 -18.89 -11.74
CA TYR A 223 -60.44 -17.69 -11.00
C TYR A 223 -59.49 -16.55 -11.35
N ALA A 224 -60.00 -15.56 -12.09
CA ALA A 224 -59.26 -14.38 -12.45
C ALA A 224 -58.72 -13.65 -11.20
N GLY A 225 -57.49 -13.15 -11.30
CA GLY A 225 -56.83 -12.43 -10.21
C GLY A 225 -56.30 -13.27 -9.06
N MET A 226 -56.31 -14.61 -9.18
CA MET A 226 -55.77 -15.53 -8.18
C MET A 226 -54.52 -16.27 -8.69
N GLY A 227 -53.69 -16.75 -7.76
CA GLY A 227 -52.51 -17.56 -8.07
C GLY A 227 -52.83 -19.05 -8.19
N ALA A 228 -52.05 -19.77 -9.00
CA ALA A 228 -52.23 -21.22 -9.17
C ALA A 228 -51.63 -22.06 -8.04
N SER A 229 -50.65 -21.53 -7.29
CA SER A 229 -50.00 -22.26 -6.20
C SER A 229 -50.99 -22.67 -5.13
N GLY A 230 -50.88 -23.90 -4.62
CA GLY A 230 -51.74 -24.42 -3.55
C GLY A 230 -51.80 -23.50 -2.33
N SER A 231 -50.68 -22.83 -1.98
CA SER A 231 -50.60 -21.88 -0.86
C SER A 231 -51.49 -20.65 -1.01
N VAL A 232 -51.90 -20.29 -2.23
CA VAL A 232 -52.67 -19.05 -2.51
C VAL A 232 -53.89 -19.26 -3.42
N SER A 233 -54.16 -20.50 -3.82
CA SER A 233 -55.32 -20.87 -4.66
C SER A 233 -56.65 -20.72 -3.96
N GLY A 234 -56.67 -20.77 -2.62
CA GLY A 234 -57.90 -20.76 -1.82
C GLY A 234 -58.75 -22.03 -1.94
N SER A 235 -58.32 -23.04 -2.69
CA SER A 235 -59.07 -24.28 -2.97
C SER A 235 -58.32 -25.57 -2.59
N TYR A 236 -57.24 -25.46 -1.80
CA TYR A 236 -56.37 -26.59 -1.50
C TYR A 236 -56.95 -27.50 -0.40
N GLY A 237 -57.51 -28.64 -0.80
CA GLY A 237 -57.99 -29.69 0.10
C GLY A 237 -58.89 -29.17 1.24
N SER A 238 -58.62 -29.59 2.48
CA SER A 238 -59.34 -29.18 3.69
C SER A 238 -59.01 -27.74 4.18
N TYR A 239 -58.19 -26.99 3.44
CA TYR A 239 -57.78 -25.61 3.74
C TYR A 239 -58.47 -24.58 2.82
N LYS A 240 -59.65 -24.91 2.29
CA LYS A 240 -60.44 -24.00 1.46
C LYS A 240 -60.64 -22.64 2.16
N GLY A 241 -60.34 -21.56 1.44
CA GLY A 241 -60.40 -20.19 1.94
C GLY A 241 -59.25 -19.75 2.85
N ILE A 242 -58.18 -20.54 2.98
CA ILE A 242 -56.95 -20.16 3.70
C ILE A 242 -55.83 -19.81 2.71
N TYR A 243 -55.05 -18.79 3.04
CA TYR A 243 -53.99 -18.25 2.17
C TYR A 243 -52.67 -18.12 2.93
N ASN A 244 -51.56 -18.38 2.24
CA ASN A 244 -50.20 -18.20 2.75
C ASN A 244 -49.28 -17.66 1.65
N PHE A 245 -49.05 -16.34 1.63
CA PHE A 245 -48.23 -15.66 0.62
C PHE A 245 -46.71 -15.76 0.85
N TYR A 246 -46.29 -16.37 1.96
CA TYR A 246 -44.88 -16.40 2.39
C TYR A 246 -44.38 -17.80 2.74
N ASN A 247 -45.21 -18.83 2.54
CA ASN A 247 -45.00 -20.21 3.02
C ASN A 247 -44.56 -20.30 4.50
N ILE A 248 -45.00 -19.38 5.36
CA ILE A 248 -44.65 -19.40 6.78
C ILE A 248 -45.27 -20.64 7.43
N GLY A 249 -44.45 -21.40 8.17
CA GLY A 249 -44.86 -22.66 8.80
C GLY A 249 -44.74 -23.89 7.89
N ALA A 250 -44.31 -23.73 6.63
CA ALA A 250 -43.92 -24.86 5.79
C ALA A 250 -42.61 -25.46 6.30
N PHE A 251 -42.54 -26.79 6.39
CA PHE A 251 -41.33 -27.55 6.72
C PHE A 251 -41.05 -28.61 5.66
N THR A 252 -39.80 -29.04 5.55
CA THR A 252 -39.37 -30.08 4.60
C THR A 252 -39.96 -31.44 5.02
N GLY A 253 -40.91 -31.96 4.23
CA GLY A 253 -41.64 -33.20 4.48
C GLY A 253 -42.63 -33.50 3.33
N ALA A 254 -43.51 -34.50 3.50
CA ALA A 254 -44.38 -35.00 2.41
C ALA A 254 -45.35 -33.97 1.79
N ASN A 255 -45.72 -32.88 2.50
CA ASN A 255 -46.60 -31.85 1.96
C ASN A 255 -46.35 -30.44 2.57
N PRO A 256 -45.34 -29.69 2.08
CA PRO A 256 -44.99 -28.37 2.64
C PRO A 256 -46.12 -27.33 2.54
N ILE A 257 -46.98 -27.43 1.52
CA ILE A 257 -48.13 -26.54 1.32
C ILE A 257 -49.17 -26.76 2.43
N ALA A 258 -49.53 -28.02 2.71
CA ALA A 258 -50.49 -28.34 3.77
C ALA A 258 -50.01 -27.85 5.14
N SER A 259 -48.72 -28.02 5.46
CA SER A 259 -48.14 -27.53 6.71
C SER A 259 -48.19 -26.01 6.84
N GLY A 260 -47.83 -25.28 5.78
CA GLY A 260 -47.93 -23.83 5.74
C GLY A 260 -49.37 -23.33 5.87
N LEU A 261 -50.33 -23.99 5.23
CA LEU A 261 -51.75 -23.63 5.34
C LEU A 261 -52.35 -24.01 6.71
N SER A 262 -51.90 -25.10 7.32
CA SER A 262 -52.27 -25.47 8.69
C SER A 262 -51.83 -24.41 9.70
N TRP A 263 -50.59 -23.94 9.57
CA TRP A 263 -50.09 -22.83 10.38
C TRP A 263 -50.87 -21.55 10.13
N ALA A 264 -51.26 -21.26 8.88
CA ALA A 264 -52.05 -20.09 8.52
C ALA A 264 -53.51 -20.16 9.01
N LYS A 265 -54.08 -21.36 9.14
CA LYS A 265 -55.45 -21.63 9.60
C LYS A 265 -55.62 -21.49 11.12
N SER A 266 -54.54 -21.52 11.89
CA SER A 266 -54.60 -21.59 13.36
C SER A 266 -53.73 -20.52 14.05
N GLY A 267 -54.16 -20.07 15.24
CA GLY A 267 -53.42 -19.12 16.09
C GLY A 267 -53.99 -17.69 16.11
N LYS A 268 -53.55 -16.91 17.11
CA LYS A 268 -54.04 -15.55 17.41
C LYS A 268 -53.05 -14.42 17.05
N THR A 269 -51.86 -14.78 16.56
CA THR A 269 -50.79 -13.82 16.21
C THR A 269 -50.70 -13.60 14.70
N TYR A 270 -50.16 -12.45 14.29
CA TYR A 270 -49.93 -12.11 12.88
C TYR A 270 -51.20 -12.13 12.03
N SER A 271 -52.34 -11.68 12.57
CA SER A 271 -53.63 -11.62 11.86
C SER A 271 -54.16 -12.99 11.40
N ARG A 272 -53.71 -14.09 12.01
CA ARG A 272 -54.27 -15.42 11.80
C ARG A 272 -55.64 -15.57 12.49
N PRO A 273 -56.56 -16.37 11.93
CA PRO A 273 -56.42 -17.18 10.71
C PRO A 273 -56.41 -16.35 9.42
N TRP A 274 -55.59 -16.75 8.45
CA TRP A 274 -55.43 -16.05 7.17
C TRP A 274 -56.52 -16.43 6.16
N THR A 275 -57.75 -16.02 6.48
CA THR A 275 -58.96 -16.33 5.69
C THR A 275 -59.12 -15.48 4.42
N THR A 276 -58.19 -14.55 4.17
CA THR A 276 -58.14 -13.75 2.94
C THR A 276 -56.68 -13.51 2.53
N PRO A 277 -56.40 -13.23 1.24
CA PRO A 277 -55.07 -12.82 0.81
C PRO A 277 -54.53 -11.60 1.59
N MET A 278 -55.38 -10.61 1.87
CA MET A 278 -55.00 -9.39 2.60
C MET A 278 -54.51 -9.70 4.02
N LYS A 279 -55.22 -10.58 4.75
CA LYS A 279 -54.78 -11.03 6.09
C LYS A 279 -53.43 -11.75 6.01
N SER A 280 -53.25 -12.62 5.02
CA SER A 280 -51.98 -13.32 4.81
C SER A 280 -50.84 -12.38 4.50
N ILE A 281 -51.04 -11.43 3.57
CA ILE A 281 -50.05 -10.42 3.18
C ILE A 281 -49.64 -9.56 4.38
N ASN A 282 -50.61 -9.05 5.15
CA ASN A 282 -50.36 -8.24 6.36
C ASN A 282 -49.65 -9.04 7.45
N GLY A 283 -50.17 -10.24 7.73
CA GLY A 283 -49.67 -11.11 8.78
C GLY A 283 -48.24 -11.55 8.55
N GLY A 284 -47.93 -12.03 7.34
CA GLY A 284 -46.58 -12.46 7.02
C GLY A 284 -45.58 -11.31 6.94
N ALA A 285 -45.99 -10.11 6.51
CA ALA A 285 -45.12 -8.93 6.58
C ALA A 285 -44.72 -8.62 8.04
N LYS A 286 -45.69 -8.66 8.97
CA LYS A 286 -45.41 -8.50 10.41
C LYS A 286 -44.48 -9.59 10.95
N TYR A 287 -44.73 -10.85 10.57
CA TYR A 287 -43.87 -11.98 10.96
C TYR A 287 -42.42 -11.80 10.51
N ILE A 288 -42.20 -11.30 9.30
CA ILE A 288 -40.87 -11.03 8.75
C ILE A 288 -40.19 -9.88 9.52
N GLY A 289 -40.93 -8.81 9.81
CA GLY A 289 -40.39 -7.64 10.50
C GLY A 289 -39.96 -7.91 11.93
N ASP A 290 -40.77 -8.66 12.69
CA ASP A 290 -40.65 -8.79 14.14
C ASP A 290 -39.38 -9.51 14.61
N LYS A 291 -38.77 -10.38 13.79
CA LYS A 291 -37.59 -11.15 14.21
C LYS A 291 -36.30 -10.33 14.24
N TYR A 292 -35.96 -9.65 13.15
CA TYR A 292 -34.66 -8.98 13.00
C TYR A 292 -34.76 -7.50 12.64
N ILE A 293 -35.58 -7.16 11.64
CA ILE A 293 -35.66 -5.82 11.07
C ILE A 293 -36.11 -4.81 12.14
N ASN A 294 -37.22 -5.09 12.80
CA ASN A 294 -37.80 -4.23 13.86
C ASN A 294 -37.03 -4.31 15.18
N CYS A 295 -36.03 -5.17 15.27
CA CYS A 295 -35.10 -5.28 16.40
C CYS A 295 -33.81 -4.48 16.17
N GLY A 296 -33.71 -3.71 15.08
CA GLY A 296 -32.53 -2.93 14.73
C GLY A 296 -31.52 -3.67 13.86
N GLN A 297 -31.82 -4.88 13.39
CA GLN A 297 -30.99 -5.63 12.45
C GLN A 297 -31.56 -5.54 11.03
N TYR A 298 -31.82 -4.32 10.56
CA TYR A 298 -32.50 -4.03 9.30
C TYR A 298 -31.59 -4.07 8.05
N THR A 299 -30.48 -4.79 8.10
CA THR A 299 -29.67 -5.16 6.93
C THR A 299 -29.15 -6.57 7.14
N ILE A 300 -28.93 -7.34 6.07
CA ILE A 300 -28.37 -8.69 6.18
C ILE A 300 -27.00 -8.66 6.89
N TYR A 301 -26.22 -7.58 6.72
CA TYR A 301 -24.99 -7.37 7.46
C TYR A 301 -25.22 -7.29 8.99
N PHE A 302 -26.25 -6.55 9.43
CA PHE A 302 -26.60 -6.46 10.85
C PHE A 302 -27.25 -7.74 11.39
N GLU A 303 -28.03 -8.45 10.59
CA GLU A 303 -28.53 -9.79 10.92
C GLU A 303 -27.36 -10.75 11.15
N ARG A 304 -26.31 -10.64 10.33
CA ARG A 304 -25.12 -11.48 10.46
C ARG A 304 -24.23 -11.10 11.63
N PHE A 305 -23.82 -9.85 11.76
CA PHE A 305 -22.75 -9.45 12.68
C PHE A 305 -23.23 -8.66 13.92
N ASN A 306 -24.49 -8.23 13.93
CA ASN A 306 -25.10 -7.35 14.93
C ASN A 306 -24.13 -6.30 15.51
N VAL A 307 -23.70 -5.37 14.65
CA VAL A 307 -22.85 -4.23 15.07
C VAL A 307 -23.64 -2.92 15.17
N ASN A 308 -24.97 -2.99 15.16
CA ASN A 308 -25.84 -1.85 15.37
C ASN A 308 -26.09 -1.68 16.88
N LYS A 309 -25.60 -0.57 17.44
CA LYS A 309 -25.81 -0.23 18.86
C LYS A 309 -27.26 0.06 19.22
N SER A 310 -28.09 0.40 18.24
CA SER A 310 -29.53 0.61 18.41
C SER A 310 -30.33 -0.69 18.29
N SER A 311 -29.66 -1.84 18.16
CA SER A 311 -30.32 -3.14 18.23
C SER A 311 -30.94 -3.34 19.61
N LYS A 312 -32.12 -3.98 19.67
CA LYS A 312 -32.72 -4.44 20.94
C LYS A 312 -31.83 -5.45 21.66
N TYR A 313 -30.97 -6.15 20.91
CA TYR A 313 -30.03 -7.14 21.41
C TYR A 313 -28.63 -6.56 21.51
N GLY A 314 -27.87 -7.01 22.52
CA GLY A 314 -26.48 -6.60 22.71
C GLY A 314 -25.61 -6.88 21.48
N LEU A 315 -24.57 -6.07 21.28
CA LEU A 315 -23.65 -6.23 20.15
C LEU A 315 -23.14 -7.66 20.02
N TYR A 316 -23.01 -8.13 18.78
CA TYR A 316 -22.54 -9.47 18.43
C TYR A 316 -23.44 -10.62 18.95
N SER A 317 -24.67 -10.34 19.38
CA SER A 317 -25.65 -11.38 19.75
C SER A 317 -26.81 -11.41 18.75
N HIS A 318 -27.72 -12.38 18.89
CA HIS A 318 -28.91 -12.51 18.05
C HIS A 318 -28.57 -12.50 16.54
N GLN A 319 -27.60 -13.34 16.16
CA GLN A 319 -27.14 -13.44 14.77
C GLN A 319 -27.99 -14.47 14.03
N TYR A 320 -28.48 -14.11 12.85
CA TYR A 320 -29.33 -14.98 12.02
C TYR A 320 -28.59 -16.23 11.52
N MET A 321 -27.26 -16.14 11.36
CA MET A 321 -26.46 -17.20 10.76
C MET A 321 -25.02 -17.19 11.31
N THR A 322 -24.39 -18.36 11.40
CA THR A 322 -22.99 -18.52 11.86
C THR A 322 -21.99 -18.56 10.70
N ASN A 323 -22.40 -18.84 9.46
CA ASN A 323 -21.51 -18.85 8.30
C ASN A 323 -20.89 -17.45 8.07
N VAL A 324 -19.57 -17.33 8.14
CA VAL A 324 -18.88 -16.03 8.16
C VAL A 324 -19.11 -15.20 6.90
N TYR A 325 -19.43 -15.85 5.79
CA TYR A 325 -19.66 -15.21 4.50
C TYR A 325 -21.14 -15.11 4.12
N GLY A 326 -22.07 -15.58 4.97
CA GLY A 326 -23.47 -15.77 4.58
C GLY A 326 -24.16 -14.49 4.12
N ALA A 327 -23.88 -13.36 4.76
CA ALA A 327 -24.42 -12.07 4.31
C ALA A 327 -24.00 -11.72 2.87
N ALA A 328 -22.79 -12.10 2.44
CA ALA A 328 -22.34 -11.91 1.07
C ALA A 328 -22.99 -12.92 0.10
N ALA A 329 -23.33 -14.13 0.58
CA ALA A 329 -24.06 -15.13 -0.19
C ALA A 329 -25.50 -14.69 -0.48
N GLU A 330 -26.23 -14.28 0.56
CA GLU A 330 -27.59 -13.76 0.43
C GLU A 330 -27.65 -12.51 -0.44
N ALA A 331 -26.66 -11.62 -0.33
CA ALA A 331 -26.56 -10.45 -1.19
C ALA A 331 -26.37 -10.81 -2.67
N ASP A 332 -25.56 -11.83 -2.99
CA ASP A 332 -25.34 -12.28 -4.36
C ASP A 332 -26.63 -12.88 -4.96
N LEU A 333 -27.35 -13.69 -4.18
CA LEU A 333 -28.68 -14.20 -4.55
C LEU A 333 -29.68 -13.05 -4.78
N THR A 334 -29.68 -12.06 -3.89
CA THR A 334 -30.54 -10.87 -4.00
C THR A 334 -30.22 -10.07 -5.26
N ALA A 335 -28.94 -9.86 -5.57
CA ALA A 335 -28.50 -9.18 -6.77
C ALA A 335 -28.98 -9.91 -8.04
N ASN A 336 -28.80 -11.24 -8.09
CA ASN A 336 -29.25 -12.04 -9.22
C ASN A 336 -30.76 -11.97 -9.41
N ALA A 337 -31.54 -12.06 -8.32
CA ALA A 337 -32.99 -11.92 -8.35
C ALA A 337 -33.42 -10.52 -8.82
N TYR A 338 -32.80 -9.45 -8.32
CA TYR A 338 -33.16 -8.09 -8.74
C TYR A 338 -32.78 -7.78 -10.19
N ASN A 339 -31.66 -8.31 -10.65
CA ASN A 339 -31.25 -8.19 -12.06
C ASN A 339 -32.21 -8.97 -12.97
N SER A 340 -32.59 -10.20 -12.61
CA SER A 340 -33.52 -11.01 -13.42
C SER A 340 -34.92 -10.41 -13.46
N MET A 341 -35.35 -9.73 -12.40
CA MET A 341 -36.62 -8.98 -12.36
C MET A 341 -36.53 -7.61 -13.04
N GLY A 342 -35.35 -7.14 -13.45
CA GLY A 342 -35.16 -5.80 -14.04
C GLY A 342 -35.34 -4.65 -13.07
N ILE A 343 -35.27 -4.90 -11.75
CA ILE A 343 -35.53 -3.91 -10.69
C ILE A 343 -34.28 -3.38 -10.00
N ALA A 344 -33.08 -3.77 -10.47
CA ALA A 344 -31.82 -3.31 -9.90
C ALA A 344 -31.68 -1.77 -9.95
N GLY A 345 -32.29 -1.10 -10.95
CA GLY A 345 -32.27 0.36 -11.11
C GLY A 345 -33.23 1.14 -10.20
N LEU A 346 -34.10 0.46 -9.44
CA LEU A 346 -34.99 1.13 -8.50
C LEU A 346 -34.21 1.88 -7.42
N THR A 347 -34.82 2.94 -6.87
CA THR A 347 -34.29 3.67 -5.72
C THR A 347 -34.12 2.72 -4.54
N LYS A 348 -32.90 2.65 -4.00
CA LYS A 348 -32.52 1.77 -2.88
C LYS A 348 -31.65 2.52 -1.90
N LYS A 349 -31.77 2.19 -0.62
CA LYS A 349 -30.99 2.78 0.46
C LYS A 349 -30.07 1.72 1.05
N PHE A 350 -28.77 1.99 1.04
CA PHE A 350 -27.75 1.10 1.58
C PHE A 350 -27.15 1.69 2.85
N ILE A 351 -27.32 1.01 3.98
CA ILE A 351 -26.76 1.39 5.28
C ILE A 351 -25.44 0.66 5.48
N ILE A 352 -24.33 1.37 5.26
CA ILE A 352 -22.99 0.77 5.19
C ILE A 352 -22.26 1.03 6.52
N PRO A 353 -21.88 -0.01 7.28
CA PRO A 353 -21.15 0.16 8.52
C PRO A 353 -19.79 0.82 8.30
N VAL A 354 -19.42 1.75 9.19
CA VAL A 354 -18.13 2.40 9.22
C VAL A 354 -17.52 2.21 10.61
N TYR A 355 -16.50 1.36 10.68
CA TYR A 355 -15.73 1.12 11.91
C TYR A 355 -14.67 2.19 12.15
N THR A 356 -14.31 2.37 13.41
CA THR A 356 -13.13 3.17 13.79
C THR A 356 -11.86 2.34 13.63
N SER A 357 -10.71 3.01 13.45
CA SER A 357 -9.40 2.37 13.31
C SER A 357 -9.32 1.32 12.18
N MET A 358 -10.00 1.57 11.05
CA MET A 358 -9.97 0.70 9.88
C MET A 358 -8.55 0.57 9.31
N PRO A 359 -8.11 -0.63 8.89
CA PRO A 359 -6.79 -0.81 8.30
C PRO A 359 -6.71 -0.12 6.94
N ALA A 360 -5.54 0.41 6.59
CA ALA A 360 -5.31 1.02 5.28
C ALA A 360 -5.41 -0.02 4.15
N LYS A 361 -6.21 0.25 3.11
CA LYS A 361 -6.35 -0.64 1.93
C LYS A 361 -5.00 -0.98 1.27
N SER A 362 -4.06 -0.04 1.27
CA SER A 362 -2.71 -0.22 0.71
C SER A 362 -1.70 -0.82 1.68
N GLN A 363 -2.12 -1.31 2.85
CA GLN A 363 -1.22 -1.92 3.82
C GLN A 363 -0.60 -3.18 3.23
N SER A 364 0.73 -3.29 3.30
CA SER A 364 1.47 -4.48 2.90
C SER A 364 2.24 -5.06 4.08
N VAL A 365 2.38 -6.38 4.11
CA VAL A 365 3.15 -7.11 5.11
C VAL A 365 4.30 -7.86 4.47
N THR A 366 5.48 -7.76 5.08
CA THR A 366 6.66 -8.52 4.69
C THR A 366 7.20 -9.25 5.91
N LEU A 367 7.36 -10.57 5.79
CA LEU A 367 7.93 -11.41 6.83
C LEU A 367 9.35 -11.84 6.43
N GLY A 368 10.39 -11.31 7.05
CA GLY A 368 11.79 -11.59 6.66
C GLY A 368 12.21 -10.87 5.37
N ALA A 369 13.15 -11.46 4.62
CA ALA A 369 13.62 -10.88 3.37
C ALA A 369 12.57 -10.98 2.24
N VAL A 370 12.62 -10.03 1.31
CA VAL A 370 11.87 -10.06 0.05
C VAL A 370 12.59 -11.00 -0.94
N GLY A 371 11.84 -11.69 -1.80
CA GLY A 371 12.42 -12.63 -2.77
C GLY A 371 12.79 -13.97 -2.14
N LYS A 372 11.82 -14.64 -1.52
CA LYS A 372 11.99 -15.93 -0.84
C LYS A 372 12.00 -17.07 -1.85
N SER A 373 12.95 -17.98 -1.71
CA SER A 373 12.93 -19.23 -2.46
C SER A 373 11.72 -20.08 -2.02
N ALA A 374 11.08 -20.70 -3.00
CA ALA A 374 9.93 -21.59 -2.80
C ALA A 374 9.91 -22.66 -3.89
N LYS A 375 9.02 -23.65 -3.72
CA LYS A 375 8.71 -24.65 -4.75
C LYS A 375 7.21 -24.81 -4.89
N THR A 376 6.74 -25.12 -6.10
CA THR A 376 5.37 -25.59 -6.31
C THR A 376 5.19 -26.96 -5.63
N SER A 377 4.08 -27.15 -4.92
CA SER A 377 3.74 -28.46 -4.33
C SER A 377 2.83 -29.30 -5.22
N ASP A 378 2.36 -28.71 -6.32
CA ASP A 378 1.48 -29.32 -7.32
C ASP A 378 1.75 -28.70 -8.70
N SER A 379 1.17 -29.27 -9.75
CA SER A 379 1.09 -28.64 -11.07
C SER A 379 0.19 -27.41 -10.99
N ILE A 380 0.75 -26.21 -11.20
CA ILE A 380 0.01 -24.96 -11.04
C ILE A 380 0.35 -23.91 -12.08
N MET A 381 -0.68 -23.17 -12.49
CA MET A 381 -0.57 -22.10 -13.47
C MET A 381 -0.19 -20.77 -12.82
N ILE A 382 0.85 -20.10 -13.35
CA ILE A 382 1.12 -18.70 -13.03
C ILE A 382 0.20 -17.80 -13.84
N ARG A 383 -0.44 -16.84 -13.18
CA ARG A 383 -1.48 -15.98 -13.77
C ARG A 383 -1.11 -14.50 -13.70
N LYS A 384 -1.69 -13.68 -14.57
CA LYS A 384 -1.47 -12.22 -14.55
C LYS A 384 -1.98 -11.54 -13.27
N GLY A 385 -3.01 -12.08 -12.63
CA GLY A 385 -3.60 -11.52 -11.41
C GLY A 385 -3.93 -12.57 -10.36
N PRO A 386 -4.35 -12.14 -9.16
CA PRO A 386 -4.51 -12.99 -7.99
C PRO A 386 -5.85 -13.74 -8.01
N GLY A 387 -6.11 -14.57 -9.01
CA GLY A 387 -7.37 -15.29 -9.11
C GLY A 387 -7.39 -16.26 -10.28
N SER A 388 -8.22 -17.30 -10.20
CA SER A 388 -8.34 -18.30 -11.26
C SER A 388 -8.97 -17.75 -12.55
N GLY A 389 -9.69 -16.62 -12.49
CA GLY A 389 -10.26 -15.94 -13.67
C GLY A 389 -9.24 -15.14 -14.48
N TYR A 390 -8.01 -14.95 -14.01
CA TYR A 390 -6.99 -14.20 -14.76
C TYR A 390 -6.31 -15.07 -15.82
N LYS A 391 -5.90 -14.42 -16.92
CA LYS A 391 -5.10 -15.04 -17.98
C LYS A 391 -3.91 -15.82 -17.41
N GLY A 392 -3.86 -17.10 -17.77
CA GLY A 392 -2.71 -17.98 -17.56
C GLY A 392 -1.51 -17.56 -18.39
N LEU A 393 -0.32 -17.71 -17.83
CA LEU A 393 0.94 -17.41 -18.51
C LEU A 393 1.75 -18.68 -18.81
N VAL A 394 1.82 -19.60 -17.87
CA VAL A 394 2.44 -20.93 -18.02
C VAL A 394 1.99 -21.86 -16.89
N THR A 395 1.91 -23.16 -17.16
CA THR A 395 1.73 -24.21 -16.15
C THR A 395 3.09 -24.71 -15.69
N LEU A 396 3.34 -24.63 -14.39
CA LEU A 396 4.58 -25.08 -13.75
C LEU A 396 4.36 -26.47 -13.15
N PRO A 397 5.18 -27.47 -13.48
CA PRO A 397 5.12 -28.78 -12.84
C PRO A 397 5.35 -28.70 -11.33
N LYS A 398 4.90 -29.72 -10.58
CA LYS A 398 5.23 -29.91 -9.17
C LYS A 398 6.75 -29.90 -8.96
N GLY A 399 7.21 -29.28 -7.87
CA GLY A 399 8.63 -29.18 -7.52
C GLY A 399 9.38 -28.04 -8.21
N THR A 400 8.76 -27.32 -9.14
CA THR A 400 9.37 -26.17 -9.84
C THR A 400 9.83 -25.11 -8.83
N LYS A 401 11.09 -24.69 -8.94
CA LYS A 401 11.66 -23.63 -8.10
C LYS A 401 11.08 -22.27 -8.52
N VAL A 402 10.59 -21.51 -7.55
CA VAL A 402 10.06 -20.16 -7.75
C VAL A 402 10.60 -19.20 -6.69
N THR A 403 10.59 -17.90 -6.98
CA THR A 403 10.97 -16.84 -6.04
C THR A 403 9.73 -16.00 -5.71
N VAL A 404 9.30 -16.00 -4.45
CA VAL A 404 8.11 -15.30 -3.95
C VAL A 404 8.48 -13.95 -3.35
N TYR A 405 7.76 -12.89 -3.74
CA TYR A 405 8.06 -11.52 -3.30
C TYR A 405 7.06 -11.02 -2.27
N HIS A 406 5.78 -11.03 -2.61
CA HIS A 406 4.68 -10.60 -1.77
C HIS A 406 3.43 -11.42 -2.12
N GLY A 407 2.40 -11.33 -1.29
CA GLY A 407 1.10 -11.92 -1.59
C GLY A 407 -0.05 -11.01 -1.19
N LYS A 408 -1.21 -11.31 -1.75
CA LYS A 408 -2.47 -10.64 -1.46
C LYS A 408 -3.63 -11.61 -1.52
N ILE A 409 -4.75 -11.20 -0.95
CA ILE A 409 -6.03 -11.89 -1.11
C ILE A 409 -6.47 -11.81 -2.57
N SER A 410 -7.27 -12.79 -2.98
CA SER A 410 -7.88 -12.83 -4.29
C SER A 410 -8.78 -11.63 -4.47
N ASN A 411 -8.81 -11.11 -5.69
CA ASN A 411 -9.78 -10.09 -6.09
C ASN A 411 -10.88 -10.66 -6.99
N SER A 412 -11.00 -11.99 -7.08
CA SER A 412 -12.29 -12.58 -7.41
C SER A 412 -13.31 -12.02 -6.42
N GLY A 413 -14.50 -11.65 -6.90
CA GLY A 413 -15.63 -11.37 -6.02
C GLY A 413 -15.87 -12.54 -5.05
N TYR A 414 -16.75 -12.30 -4.07
CA TYR A 414 -17.19 -13.36 -3.18
C TYR A 414 -17.66 -14.60 -3.96
N GLY A 415 -17.38 -15.79 -3.43
CA GLY A 415 -17.79 -17.07 -4.02
C GLY A 415 -16.75 -18.18 -3.88
N VAL A 416 -17.05 -19.35 -4.44
CA VAL A 416 -16.26 -20.58 -4.29
C VAL A 416 -14.79 -20.42 -4.69
N ARG A 417 -14.49 -19.57 -5.69
CA ARG A 417 -13.12 -19.29 -6.15
C ARG A 417 -12.27 -18.64 -5.05
N LEU A 418 -12.83 -17.64 -4.37
CA LEU A 418 -12.18 -16.98 -3.24
C LEU A 418 -12.08 -17.94 -2.04
N LEU A 419 -13.16 -18.63 -1.69
CA LEU A 419 -13.22 -19.48 -0.49
C LEU A 419 -12.25 -20.69 -0.57
N ARG A 420 -12.06 -21.26 -1.77
CA ARG A 420 -11.08 -22.35 -1.99
C ARG A 420 -9.64 -21.84 -2.12
N ASN A 421 -9.45 -20.67 -2.73
CA ASN A 421 -8.13 -20.11 -3.05
C ASN A 421 -8.00 -18.62 -2.69
N PRO A 422 -8.03 -18.29 -1.38
CA PRO A 422 -8.16 -16.91 -0.95
C PRO A 422 -6.88 -16.12 -1.14
N TYR A 423 -5.71 -16.73 -1.06
CA TYR A 423 -4.43 -16.00 -1.12
C TYR A 423 -3.59 -16.39 -2.32
N TRP A 424 -2.98 -15.39 -2.94
CA TRP A 424 -2.12 -15.53 -4.11
C TRP A 424 -0.77 -14.86 -3.86
N LEU A 425 0.30 -15.54 -4.24
CA LEU A 425 1.68 -15.11 -4.08
C LEU A 425 2.21 -14.64 -5.43
N TYR A 426 2.69 -13.40 -5.50
CA TYR A 426 3.43 -12.92 -6.64
C TYR A 426 4.83 -13.53 -6.63
N ALA A 427 5.16 -14.21 -7.72
CA ALA A 427 6.36 -14.99 -7.86
C ALA A 427 6.99 -14.85 -9.25
N HIS A 428 8.29 -15.11 -9.30
CA HIS A 428 9.05 -15.29 -10.53
C HIS A 428 9.44 -16.76 -10.68
N ALA A 429 9.34 -17.30 -11.89
CA ALA A 429 9.70 -18.67 -12.21
C ALA A 429 10.45 -18.71 -13.54
N LYS A 430 11.62 -19.38 -13.59
CA LYS A 430 12.29 -19.70 -14.85
C LYS A 430 11.90 -21.12 -15.25
N TYR A 431 11.27 -21.28 -16.41
CA TYR A 431 10.80 -22.57 -16.91
C TYR A 431 11.05 -22.65 -18.41
N LYS A 432 11.67 -23.75 -18.86
CA LYS A 432 12.11 -23.94 -20.27
C LYS A 432 12.85 -22.70 -20.82
N GLY A 433 13.87 -22.22 -20.11
CA GLY A 433 14.67 -21.06 -20.52
C GLY A 433 14.02 -19.67 -20.29
N LYS A 434 12.69 -19.57 -20.26
CA LYS A 434 11.94 -18.30 -20.17
C LYS A 434 11.60 -17.91 -18.72
N LEU A 435 11.65 -16.60 -18.43
CA LEU A 435 11.26 -16.03 -17.14
C LEU A 435 9.78 -15.61 -17.16
N TYR A 436 9.01 -16.14 -16.23
CA TYR A 436 7.60 -15.79 -16.00
C TYR A 436 7.44 -15.05 -14.69
N LYS A 437 6.57 -14.03 -14.69
CA LYS A 437 6.27 -13.20 -13.52
C LYS A 437 4.75 -13.09 -13.38
N GLY A 438 4.23 -13.39 -12.20
CA GLY A 438 2.78 -13.40 -11.98
C GLY A 438 2.41 -14.03 -10.64
N TYR A 439 1.15 -14.41 -10.50
CA TYR A 439 0.57 -14.91 -9.27
C TYR A 439 0.37 -16.42 -9.30
N LEU A 440 0.67 -17.06 -8.18
CA LEU A 440 0.42 -18.47 -7.90
C LEU A 440 -0.47 -18.58 -6.66
N THR A 441 -1.39 -19.54 -6.62
CA THR A 441 -2.19 -19.79 -5.41
C THR A 441 -1.29 -20.17 -4.24
N ALA A 442 -1.48 -19.55 -3.07
CA ALA A 442 -0.66 -19.80 -1.89
C ALA A 442 -0.80 -21.23 -1.34
N SER A 443 -1.93 -21.89 -1.60
CA SER A 443 -2.19 -23.27 -1.19
C SER A 443 -1.21 -24.28 -1.77
N TYR A 444 -0.63 -23.98 -2.95
CA TYR A 444 0.23 -24.89 -3.71
C TYR A 444 1.68 -24.41 -3.82
N VAL A 445 2.11 -23.48 -2.95
CA VAL A 445 3.48 -22.97 -2.91
C VAL A 445 4.08 -23.20 -1.53
N THR A 446 5.21 -23.91 -1.49
CA THR A 446 5.96 -24.17 -0.27
C THR A 446 7.19 -23.27 -0.21
N ILE A 447 7.19 -22.31 0.72
CA ILE A 447 8.36 -21.47 1.01
C ILE A 447 9.51 -22.35 1.54
N THR A 448 10.71 -22.21 0.97
CA THR A 448 11.90 -22.99 1.38
C THR A 448 12.90 -22.17 2.17
N THR A 449 12.90 -20.83 2.03
CA THR A 449 13.71 -19.93 2.86
C THR A 449 13.33 -20.08 4.33
N ALA A 450 14.26 -20.60 5.13
CA ALA A 450 14.02 -20.98 6.51
C ALA A 450 14.68 -20.03 7.53
N LYS A 451 13.98 -19.76 8.63
CA LYS A 451 14.53 -19.25 9.89
C LYS A 451 14.58 -20.40 10.89
N TYR A 452 15.72 -20.54 11.56
CA TYR A 452 15.96 -21.61 12.53
C TYR A 452 15.69 -21.11 13.94
N ILE A 453 14.97 -21.92 14.72
CA ILE A 453 14.70 -21.69 16.15
C ILE A 453 14.91 -22.99 16.92
N THR A 454 15.05 -22.90 18.24
CA THR A 454 15.12 -24.08 19.12
C THR A 454 13.82 -24.33 19.84
N LYS A 455 13.64 -25.55 20.34
CA LYS A 455 12.49 -25.93 21.17
C LYS A 455 12.38 -25.01 22.40
N LYS A 456 11.16 -24.67 22.81
CA LYS A 456 10.78 -23.80 23.94
C LYS A 456 11.24 -22.32 23.88
N VAL A 457 12.14 -21.93 22.97
CA VAL A 457 12.61 -20.54 22.86
C VAL A 457 11.60 -19.69 22.08
N LYS A 458 11.10 -18.62 22.73
CA LYS A 458 10.31 -17.57 22.07
C LYS A 458 11.21 -16.70 21.19
N THR A 459 10.88 -16.57 19.91
CA THR A 459 11.63 -15.75 18.95
C THR A 459 10.70 -14.78 18.24
N LYS A 460 11.00 -13.47 18.26
CA LYS A 460 10.23 -12.49 17.49
C LYS A 460 10.45 -12.67 16.00
N LEU A 461 9.37 -12.67 15.23
CA LEU A 461 9.42 -12.68 13.78
C LEU A 461 9.82 -11.30 13.22
N PRO A 462 10.67 -11.25 12.17
CA PRO A 462 11.09 -10.00 11.54
C PRO A 462 10.00 -9.50 10.58
N VAL A 463 8.90 -8.99 11.14
CA VAL A 463 7.75 -8.48 10.39
C VAL A 463 7.94 -6.99 10.11
N LYS A 464 7.69 -6.59 8.87
CA LYS A 464 7.61 -5.18 8.46
C LYS A 464 6.23 -4.92 7.85
N ILE A 465 5.62 -3.81 8.24
CA ILE A 465 4.34 -3.33 7.71
C ILE A 465 4.54 -1.96 7.09
N SER A 466 3.89 -1.69 5.95
CA SER A 466 4.04 -0.38 5.27
C SER A 466 3.21 0.73 5.93
N LYS A 467 2.14 0.36 6.63
CA LYS A 467 1.20 1.26 7.31
C LYS A 467 0.68 0.57 8.58
N SER A 468 0.16 1.37 9.51
CA SER A 468 -0.49 0.85 10.73
C SER A 468 -1.70 -0.03 10.38
N GLY A 469 -1.96 -1.02 11.23
CA GLY A 469 -3.06 -1.95 11.07
C GLY A 469 -2.74 -3.32 11.67
N THR A 470 -3.79 -4.09 11.96
CA THR A 470 -3.67 -5.40 12.61
C THR A 470 -3.06 -6.45 11.67
N ILE A 471 -2.14 -7.25 12.20
CA ILE A 471 -1.56 -8.41 11.54
C ILE A 471 -2.03 -9.68 12.25
N TYR A 472 -2.60 -10.60 11.48
CA TYR A 472 -2.97 -11.93 11.91
C TYR A 472 -1.84 -12.91 11.58
N TYR A 473 -1.44 -13.71 12.58
CA TYR A 473 -0.39 -14.69 12.43
C TYR A 473 -0.96 -16.10 12.44
N ARG A 474 -0.32 -16.98 11.67
CA ARG A 474 -0.68 -18.39 11.65
C ARG A 474 0.51 -19.29 11.35
N SER A 475 0.65 -20.36 12.11
CA SER A 475 1.51 -21.49 11.74
C SER A 475 0.72 -22.52 10.94
N ASN A 476 1.24 -23.03 9.83
CA ASN A 476 0.61 -24.14 9.11
C ASN A 476 0.57 -25.44 9.91
N ASN A 477 1.45 -25.59 10.92
CA ASN A 477 1.49 -26.77 11.78
C ASN A 477 1.86 -26.35 13.21
N PRO A 478 0.86 -26.08 14.07
CA PRO A 478 1.05 -25.70 15.46
C PRO A 478 1.79 -26.74 16.31
N ALA A 479 1.78 -28.04 15.96
CA ALA A 479 2.57 -29.06 16.67
C ALA A 479 4.08 -28.90 16.45
N ILE A 480 4.52 -28.27 15.35
CA ILE A 480 5.93 -27.95 15.12
C ILE A 480 6.28 -26.63 15.79
N CYS A 481 5.54 -25.56 15.49
CA CYS A 481 5.69 -24.28 16.19
C CYS A 481 4.38 -23.50 16.24
N THR A 482 4.17 -22.76 17.31
CA THR A 482 3.06 -21.81 17.47
C THR A 482 3.54 -20.39 17.23
N VAL A 483 2.61 -19.47 16.96
CA VAL A 483 2.86 -18.02 16.86
C VAL A 483 1.76 -17.29 17.60
N ASP A 484 2.12 -16.29 18.42
CA ASP A 484 1.14 -15.46 19.14
C ASP A 484 0.70 -14.23 18.33
N SER A 485 -0.28 -13.47 18.87
CA SER A 485 -0.79 -12.25 18.24
C SER A 485 0.25 -11.13 18.13
N LYS A 486 1.31 -11.18 18.94
CA LYS A 486 2.44 -10.26 18.88
C LYS A 486 3.51 -10.72 17.89
N GLY A 487 3.37 -11.87 17.23
CA GLY A 487 4.34 -12.39 16.27
C GLY A 487 5.58 -13.04 16.90
N TYR A 488 5.50 -13.50 18.14
CA TYR A 488 6.52 -14.38 18.72
C TYR A 488 6.21 -15.83 18.35
N VAL A 489 7.19 -16.52 17.75
CA VAL A 489 7.12 -17.96 17.50
C VAL A 489 7.74 -18.75 18.64
N THR A 490 7.12 -19.89 18.98
CA THR A 490 7.65 -20.84 19.97
C THR A 490 7.79 -22.22 19.35
N GLY A 491 9.00 -22.78 19.34
CA GLY A 491 9.26 -24.14 18.85
C GLY A 491 8.72 -25.21 19.80
N LYS A 492 7.94 -26.16 19.28
CA LYS A 492 7.29 -27.24 20.05
C LYS A 492 7.92 -28.61 19.78
N LYS A 493 8.02 -29.00 18.50
CA LYS A 493 8.61 -30.28 18.05
C LYS A 493 9.64 -30.05 16.95
N LYS A 494 10.69 -30.87 16.91
CA LYS A 494 11.67 -30.89 15.81
C LYS A 494 10.91 -31.07 14.48
N GLY A 495 11.24 -30.24 13.49
CA GLY A 495 10.54 -30.24 12.21
C GLY A 495 10.52 -28.86 11.57
N SER A 496 9.75 -28.70 10.49
CA SER A 496 9.59 -27.39 9.85
C SER A 496 8.16 -27.13 9.41
N THR A 497 7.74 -25.88 9.51
CA THR A 497 6.41 -25.43 9.06
C THR A 497 6.48 -24.00 8.55
N THR A 498 5.53 -23.58 7.73
CA THR A 498 5.45 -22.18 7.28
C THR A 498 4.60 -21.39 8.26
N VAL A 499 5.11 -20.26 8.70
CA VAL A 499 4.35 -19.25 9.45
C VAL A 499 4.01 -18.10 8.50
N TYR A 500 2.75 -17.69 8.50
CA TYR A 500 2.24 -16.57 7.73
C TYR A 500 1.94 -15.39 8.63
N ALA A 501 2.25 -14.19 8.13
CA ALA A 501 1.74 -12.92 8.61
C ALA A 501 0.78 -12.37 7.55
N ILE A 502 -0.42 -11.98 7.97
CA ILE A 502 -1.54 -11.57 7.11
C ILE A 502 -2.09 -10.23 7.60
N SER A 503 -2.14 -9.20 6.77
CA SER A 503 -2.82 -7.95 7.14
C SER A 503 -4.33 -8.12 7.12
N ALA A 504 -5.04 -7.28 7.87
CA ALA A 504 -6.50 -7.28 7.85
C ALA A 504 -7.12 -6.99 6.47
N THR A 505 -6.37 -6.35 5.57
CA THR A 505 -6.75 -6.10 4.18
C THR A 505 -6.28 -7.17 3.20
N GLY A 506 -5.73 -8.28 3.71
CA GLY A 506 -5.41 -9.46 2.91
C GLY A 506 -4.00 -9.51 2.30
N SER A 507 -3.08 -8.59 2.62
CA SER A 507 -1.66 -8.78 2.27
C SER A 507 -1.09 -9.96 3.05
N ILE A 508 -0.30 -10.83 2.43
CA ILE A 508 0.23 -12.05 3.06
C ILE A 508 1.72 -12.25 2.77
N SER A 509 2.46 -12.71 3.78
CA SER A 509 3.87 -13.10 3.65
C SER A 509 4.18 -14.33 4.52
N GLY A 510 4.76 -15.36 3.92
CA GLY A 510 5.12 -16.62 4.58
C GLY A 510 6.63 -16.75 4.82
N LEU A 511 7.03 -17.40 5.91
CA LEU A 511 8.41 -17.76 6.23
C LEU A 511 8.45 -19.18 6.79
N LYS A 512 9.35 -20.01 6.27
CA LYS A 512 9.56 -21.35 6.83
C LYS A 512 10.28 -21.23 8.17
N ILE A 513 9.72 -21.82 9.21
CA ILE A 513 10.33 -21.94 10.52
C ILE A 513 10.78 -23.39 10.69
N SER A 514 12.06 -23.59 10.97
CA SER A 514 12.64 -24.90 11.25
C SER A 514 13.05 -24.98 12.72
N VAL A 515 12.40 -25.87 13.47
CA VAL A 515 12.70 -26.14 14.87
C VAL A 515 13.76 -27.22 14.94
N VAL A 516 14.90 -26.88 15.54
CA VAL A 516 16.08 -27.75 15.67
C VAL A 516 16.44 -27.96 17.14
N SER A 517 17.15 -29.05 17.45
CA SER A 517 17.69 -29.33 18.79
C SER A 517 18.91 -28.46 19.10
N SER A 518 19.80 -28.31 18.12
CA SER A 518 20.98 -27.44 18.19
C SER A 518 21.43 -26.97 16.81
N GLY A 519 22.26 -25.92 16.75
CA GLY A 519 22.90 -25.48 15.52
C GLY A 519 23.59 -24.13 15.63
N VAL A 520 23.93 -23.56 14.48
CA VAL A 520 24.43 -22.18 14.37
C VAL A 520 23.53 -21.38 13.44
N SER A 521 23.40 -20.09 13.71
CA SER A 521 22.80 -19.10 12.81
C SER A 521 23.88 -18.13 12.34
N VAL A 522 23.88 -17.78 11.05
CA VAL A 522 24.81 -16.80 10.47
C VAL A 522 24.05 -15.54 10.06
N THR A 523 24.59 -14.37 10.36
CA THR A 523 24.02 -13.06 10.00
C THR A 523 25.13 -12.15 9.45
N PRO A 524 24.91 -11.48 8.30
CA PRO A 524 23.75 -11.63 7.42
C PRO A 524 23.75 -12.98 6.68
N ASN A 525 22.58 -13.41 6.17
CA ASN A 525 22.40 -14.61 5.35
C ASN A 525 22.47 -14.33 3.83
N TYR A 526 22.60 -13.06 3.46
CA TYR A 526 22.88 -12.59 2.10
C TYR A 526 23.80 -11.37 2.17
N VAL A 527 24.82 -11.29 1.30
CA VAL A 527 25.69 -10.12 1.16
C VAL A 527 25.91 -9.86 -0.32
N SER A 528 25.83 -8.59 -0.72
CA SER A 528 26.35 -8.13 -2.01
C SER A 528 27.69 -7.45 -1.76
N LEU A 529 28.75 -7.92 -2.42
CA LEU A 529 30.10 -7.38 -2.31
C LEU A 529 30.61 -6.99 -3.70
N TYR A 530 31.51 -6.02 -3.71
CA TYR A 530 32.38 -5.80 -4.86
C TYR A 530 33.62 -6.68 -4.78
N THR A 531 34.17 -7.08 -5.91
CA THR A 531 35.45 -7.80 -5.97
C THR A 531 36.51 -7.07 -5.13
N GLY A 532 37.30 -7.81 -4.34
CA GLY A 532 38.27 -7.28 -3.37
C GLY A 532 37.70 -6.94 -1.98
N GLN A 533 36.37 -6.79 -1.83
CA GLN A 533 35.78 -6.50 -0.52
C GLN A 533 35.82 -7.70 0.41
N THR A 534 35.94 -7.41 1.70
CA THR A 534 35.82 -8.39 2.77
C THR A 534 34.65 -8.08 3.69
N LYS A 535 34.10 -9.12 4.33
CA LYS A 535 33.05 -8.96 5.35
C LYS A 535 33.17 -10.05 6.41
N LYS A 536 33.11 -9.69 7.69
CA LYS A 536 33.01 -10.67 8.78
C LYS A 536 31.56 -11.10 9.00
N LEU A 537 31.30 -12.40 8.93
CA LEU A 537 30.00 -12.98 9.26
C LEU A 537 29.85 -13.09 10.78
N LYS A 538 28.68 -12.73 11.31
CA LYS A 538 28.34 -12.92 12.73
C LYS A 538 27.65 -14.27 12.91
N THR A 539 28.06 -15.04 13.90
CA THR A 539 27.47 -16.35 14.20
C THR A 539 26.89 -16.41 15.60
N LYS A 540 25.71 -17.01 15.75
CA LYS A 540 25.07 -17.25 17.05
C LYS A 540 24.64 -18.71 17.18
N LEU A 541 25.07 -19.36 18.27
CA LEU A 541 24.71 -20.74 18.59
C LEU A 541 23.26 -20.86 19.07
N LEU A 542 22.68 -22.03 18.83
CA LEU A 542 21.31 -22.38 19.12
C LEU A 542 21.29 -23.69 19.94
N PRO A 543 20.74 -23.72 21.18
CA PRO A 543 20.36 -22.57 22.02
C PRO A 543 21.60 -21.85 22.57
N SER A 544 21.43 -20.59 23.01
CA SER A 544 22.50 -19.60 23.24
C SER A 544 23.50 -19.88 24.39
N LYS A 545 23.64 -21.11 24.88
CA LYS A 545 24.34 -21.44 26.14
C LYS A 545 25.47 -22.48 26.06
N LYS A 546 26.13 -22.70 24.91
CA LYS A 546 27.32 -23.58 24.88
C LYS A 546 28.50 -22.87 24.20
N LYS A 547 29.66 -22.78 24.86
CA LYS A 547 30.93 -22.34 24.25
C LYS A 547 31.43 -23.43 23.27
N ASN A 548 32.28 -23.04 22.30
CA ASN A 548 32.75 -23.78 21.11
C ASN A 548 31.89 -23.64 19.83
N ALA A 549 32.21 -22.56 19.11
CA ALA A 549 31.44 -21.90 18.06
C ALA A 549 31.97 -22.25 16.66
N VAL A 550 31.17 -22.94 15.84
CA VAL A 550 31.49 -23.24 14.42
C VAL A 550 32.71 -24.18 14.23
N LYS A 551 32.46 -25.40 13.71
CA LYS A 551 33.49 -26.36 13.31
C LYS A 551 34.25 -25.91 12.05
N LYS A 552 33.54 -25.43 11.03
CA LYS A 552 34.13 -25.05 9.74
C LYS A 552 33.27 -24.03 9.00
N PHE A 553 33.92 -23.11 8.28
CA PHE A 553 33.29 -22.37 7.18
C PHE A 553 33.74 -22.98 5.85
N THR A 554 32.81 -23.16 4.91
CA THR A 554 33.12 -23.59 3.54
C THR A 554 32.49 -22.66 2.53
N SER A 555 33.09 -22.54 1.34
CA SER A 555 32.50 -21.84 0.20
C SER A 555 32.09 -22.85 -0.87
N SER A 556 30.94 -22.65 -1.50
CA SER A 556 30.53 -23.46 -2.65
C SER A 556 31.33 -23.14 -3.93
N ASN A 557 31.99 -21.99 -3.99
CA ASN A 557 32.88 -21.62 -5.09
C ASN A 557 33.96 -20.66 -4.57
N SER A 558 35.13 -21.21 -4.27
CA SER A 558 36.28 -20.48 -3.72
C SER A 558 36.94 -19.52 -4.72
N LYS A 559 36.68 -19.68 -6.04
CA LYS A 559 37.12 -18.74 -7.10
C LYS A 559 36.28 -17.46 -7.09
N VAL A 560 35.00 -17.54 -6.69
CA VAL A 560 34.09 -16.39 -6.57
C VAL A 560 34.20 -15.73 -5.20
N THR A 561 34.18 -16.50 -4.11
CA THR A 561 34.30 -15.98 -2.74
C THR A 561 34.97 -17.01 -1.83
N SER A 562 36.01 -16.61 -1.08
CA SER A 562 36.61 -17.45 -0.04
C SER A 562 36.13 -17.04 1.36
N VAL A 563 36.36 -17.89 2.35
CA VAL A 563 36.02 -17.63 3.76
C VAL A 563 37.12 -18.16 4.68
N SER A 564 37.54 -17.35 5.65
CA SER A 564 38.53 -17.75 6.64
C SER A 564 37.92 -18.58 7.78
N LYS A 565 38.78 -19.24 8.59
CA LYS A 565 38.34 -19.97 9.81
C LYS A 565 37.55 -19.07 10.78
N LYS A 566 37.85 -17.76 10.82
CA LYS A 566 37.18 -16.74 11.64
C LYS A 566 35.89 -16.17 11.01
N GLY A 567 35.46 -16.71 9.86
CA GLY A 567 34.24 -16.28 9.18
C GLY A 567 34.35 -14.96 8.41
N VAL A 568 35.57 -14.54 8.04
CA VAL A 568 35.79 -13.37 7.16
C VAL A 568 35.72 -13.85 5.72
N ILE A 569 34.75 -13.35 4.97
CA ILE A 569 34.58 -13.65 3.54
C ILE A 569 35.37 -12.64 2.71
N THR A 570 35.96 -13.08 1.60
CA THR A 570 36.69 -12.25 0.63
C THR A 570 36.12 -12.48 -0.76
N ALA A 571 35.63 -11.42 -1.41
CA ALA A 571 35.10 -11.45 -2.77
C ALA A 571 36.24 -11.47 -3.80
N LYS A 572 36.29 -12.49 -4.66
CA LYS A 572 37.42 -12.70 -5.59
C LYS A 572 37.08 -12.48 -7.06
N ALA A 573 35.90 -12.91 -7.50
CA ALA A 573 35.47 -12.78 -8.89
C ALA A 573 33.96 -12.61 -8.98
N GLN A 574 33.48 -11.99 -10.06
CA GLN A 574 32.06 -11.82 -10.33
C GLN A 574 31.36 -13.18 -10.34
N GLY A 575 30.23 -13.27 -9.62
CA GLY A 575 29.48 -14.52 -9.51
C GLY A 575 28.65 -14.58 -8.23
N THR A 576 28.16 -15.77 -7.91
CA THR A 576 27.47 -16.04 -6.65
C THR A 576 28.08 -17.28 -6.00
N ALA A 577 28.40 -17.19 -4.71
CA ALA A 577 28.87 -18.30 -3.91
C ALA A 577 28.07 -18.40 -2.61
N VAL A 578 27.95 -19.60 -2.05
CA VAL A 578 27.27 -19.84 -0.78
C VAL A 578 28.29 -20.25 0.26
N ILE A 579 28.38 -19.45 1.33
CA ILE A 579 29.21 -19.72 2.48
C ILE A 579 28.41 -20.54 3.50
N THR A 580 28.88 -21.74 3.82
CA THR A 580 28.25 -22.62 4.82
C THR A 580 29.01 -22.54 6.14
N CYS A 581 28.30 -22.21 7.21
CA CYS A 581 28.78 -22.20 8.59
C CYS A 581 28.33 -23.49 9.28
N LYS A 582 29.26 -24.44 9.45
CA LYS A 582 28.99 -25.77 10.01
C LYS A 582 29.36 -25.81 11.50
N PRO A 583 28.44 -26.11 12.43
CA PRO A 583 28.76 -26.32 13.84
C PRO A 583 29.37 -27.72 14.09
N LYS A 584 29.86 -27.97 15.31
CA LYS A 584 30.34 -29.32 15.72
C LYS A 584 29.20 -30.35 15.73
N LYS A 585 28.04 -29.98 16.28
CA LYS A 585 26.80 -30.77 16.29
C LYS A 585 25.63 -29.85 15.91
N GLY A 586 24.62 -30.39 15.22
CA GLY A 586 23.40 -29.65 14.87
C GLY A 586 23.43 -28.96 13.50
N PHE A 587 22.49 -28.04 13.29
CA PHE A 587 22.19 -27.48 11.97
C PHE A 587 23.21 -26.43 11.48
N SER A 588 23.58 -26.51 10.19
CA SER A 588 24.51 -25.57 9.53
C SER A 588 23.81 -24.38 8.90
N SER A 589 24.25 -23.15 9.15
CA SER A 589 23.67 -21.96 8.51
C SER A 589 24.40 -21.60 7.20
N LYS A 590 23.73 -20.87 6.31
CA LYS A 590 24.30 -20.46 5.02
C LYS A 590 24.16 -18.96 4.81
N CYS A 591 25.16 -18.35 4.17
CA CYS A 591 25.16 -16.98 3.68
C CYS A 591 25.41 -16.98 2.17
N THR A 592 24.51 -16.40 1.38
CA THR A 592 24.72 -16.24 -0.07
C THR A 592 25.46 -14.95 -0.34
N VAL A 593 26.57 -15.02 -1.08
CA VAL A 593 27.41 -13.88 -1.43
C VAL A 593 27.29 -13.65 -2.93
N LYS A 594 26.74 -12.51 -3.32
CA LYS A 594 26.77 -12.04 -4.71
C LYS A 594 27.96 -11.10 -4.87
N VAL A 595 28.88 -11.47 -5.73
CA VAL A 595 30.03 -10.64 -6.08
C VAL A 595 29.78 -9.98 -7.42
N THR A 596 29.97 -8.67 -7.45
CA THR A 596 29.90 -7.86 -8.66
C THR A 596 31.20 -7.10 -8.83
N ASN A 597 31.58 -6.78 -10.06
CA ASN A 597 32.64 -5.81 -10.28
C ASN A 597 32.03 -4.42 -10.09
N ALA A 598 32.60 -3.59 -9.20
CA ALA A 598 32.14 -2.19 -9.16
C ALA A 598 32.72 -1.48 -10.38
N THR A 599 31.86 -0.92 -11.22
CA THR A 599 32.28 0.10 -12.17
C THR A 599 32.50 1.41 -11.42
N PRO A 600 33.57 2.18 -11.73
CA PRO A 600 33.74 3.50 -11.12
C PRO A 600 32.53 4.39 -11.40
N SER A 601 32.07 5.11 -10.39
CA SER A 601 30.98 6.09 -10.54
C SER A 601 31.53 7.44 -10.97
N LYS A 602 30.63 8.35 -11.37
CA LYS A 602 31.02 9.73 -11.73
C LYS A 602 31.57 10.44 -10.48
N SER A 603 32.83 10.85 -10.51
CA SER A 603 33.45 11.62 -9.42
C SER A 603 32.84 13.02 -9.29
N THR A 604 32.70 13.50 -8.06
CA THR A 604 32.40 14.92 -7.80
C THR A 604 33.70 15.70 -7.79
N LEU A 605 33.88 16.59 -8.78
CA LEU A 605 35.08 17.39 -8.97
C LEU A 605 34.91 18.79 -8.37
N ARG A 606 35.99 19.35 -7.82
CA ARG A 606 36.11 20.74 -7.37
C ARG A 606 37.44 21.30 -7.85
N ALA A 607 37.44 22.59 -8.23
CA ALA A 607 38.66 23.30 -8.56
C ALA A 607 38.61 24.73 -8.00
N LYS A 608 39.77 25.27 -7.62
CA LYS A 608 39.91 26.66 -7.15
C LYS A 608 41.26 27.23 -7.56
N ALA A 609 41.28 28.51 -7.94
CA ALA A 609 42.53 29.22 -8.16
C ALA A 609 43.31 29.30 -6.84
N THR A 610 44.59 28.95 -6.87
CA THR A 610 45.50 29.02 -5.72
C THR A 610 46.54 30.12 -5.84
N GLY A 611 46.71 30.67 -7.04
CA GLY A 611 47.56 31.81 -7.34
C GLY A 611 47.30 32.33 -8.75
N TYR A 612 48.09 33.30 -9.17
CA TYR A 612 47.98 33.93 -10.50
C TYR A 612 48.18 32.93 -11.64
N ASN A 613 48.97 31.87 -11.43
CA ASN A 613 49.32 30.85 -12.42
C ASN A 613 49.04 29.41 -11.94
N SER A 614 48.13 29.22 -10.98
CA SER A 614 47.88 27.87 -10.45
C SER A 614 46.46 27.63 -9.95
N ALA A 615 46.04 26.37 -9.99
CA ALA A 615 44.78 25.89 -9.46
C ALA A 615 44.96 24.62 -8.61
N SER A 616 44.15 24.45 -7.58
CA SER A 616 43.99 23.18 -6.86
C SER A 616 42.74 22.48 -7.37
N VAL A 617 42.87 21.21 -7.70
CA VAL A 617 41.82 20.34 -8.24
C VAL A 617 41.65 19.15 -7.28
N SER A 618 40.43 18.85 -6.85
CA SER A 618 40.16 17.75 -5.92
C SER A 618 38.84 17.03 -6.21
N TRP A 619 38.74 15.78 -5.79
CA TRP A 619 37.58 14.93 -6.07
C TRP A 619 37.26 13.96 -4.93
N THR A 620 36.04 13.42 -4.93
CA THR A 620 35.58 12.42 -3.96
C THR A 620 36.28 11.08 -4.15
N SER A 621 36.76 10.47 -3.05
CA SER A 621 37.28 9.10 -3.06
C SER A 621 36.17 8.09 -3.38
N GLN A 622 36.54 6.98 -4.01
CA GLN A 622 35.65 5.88 -4.33
C GLN A 622 36.34 4.55 -4.02
N TYR A 623 35.55 3.54 -3.62
CA TYR A 623 36.09 2.24 -3.25
C TYR A 623 36.68 1.50 -4.46
N GLY A 624 37.92 1.02 -4.31
CA GLY A 624 38.57 0.13 -5.28
C GLY A 624 39.04 0.81 -6.57
N ILE A 625 39.13 2.14 -6.61
CA ILE A 625 39.76 2.86 -7.72
C ILE A 625 41.26 2.61 -7.68
N THR A 626 41.82 2.29 -8.85
CA THR A 626 43.27 2.06 -9.00
C THR A 626 43.96 3.32 -9.52
N GLN A 627 43.28 4.15 -10.31
CA GLN A 627 43.84 5.36 -10.89
C GLN A 627 42.77 6.43 -11.11
N TYR A 628 43.14 7.70 -10.98
CA TYR A 628 42.39 8.83 -11.53
C TYR A 628 43.19 9.50 -12.64
N ARG A 629 42.52 9.97 -13.69
CA ARG A 629 43.11 10.82 -14.73
C ARG A 629 42.43 12.17 -14.72
N VAL A 630 43.20 13.24 -14.56
CA VAL A 630 42.71 14.62 -14.55
C VAL A 630 43.05 15.27 -15.87
N TYR A 631 42.04 15.80 -16.54
CA TYR A 631 42.19 16.50 -17.81
C TYR A 631 41.88 17.99 -17.63
N ARG A 632 42.56 18.82 -18.42
CA ARG A 632 42.42 20.27 -18.44
C ARG A 632 42.31 20.76 -19.89
N LYS A 633 41.33 21.62 -20.15
CA LYS A 633 41.18 22.34 -21.43
C LYS A 633 41.25 23.85 -21.18
N PRO A 634 42.20 24.58 -21.77
CA PRO A 634 42.17 26.05 -21.78
C PRO A 634 40.96 26.56 -22.57
N GLN A 635 40.57 27.82 -22.38
CA GLN A 635 39.44 28.44 -23.07
C GLN A 635 39.55 28.32 -24.60
N VAL A 636 40.78 28.44 -25.12
CA VAL A 636 41.13 28.22 -26.52
C VAL A 636 42.26 27.20 -26.56
N GLY A 637 42.08 26.10 -27.30
CA GLY A 637 43.06 25.01 -27.43
C GLY A 637 42.53 23.62 -27.02
N PRO A 638 43.38 22.58 -27.15
CA PRO A 638 42.97 21.19 -26.95
C PRO A 638 42.87 20.79 -25.47
N LEU A 639 42.04 19.78 -25.18
CA LEU A 639 42.02 19.09 -23.89
C LEU A 639 43.30 18.27 -23.72
N LYS A 640 44.01 18.41 -22.60
CA LYS A 640 45.23 17.65 -22.28
C LYS A 640 45.08 16.89 -20.97
N LEU A 641 45.74 15.72 -20.87
CA LEU A 641 45.92 15.02 -19.60
C LEU A 641 46.92 15.80 -18.75
N VAL A 642 46.50 16.25 -17.57
CA VAL A 642 47.38 16.93 -16.60
C VAL A 642 48.23 15.89 -15.89
N LYS A 643 47.57 14.89 -15.29
CA LYS A 643 48.25 13.83 -14.55
C LYS A 643 47.35 12.60 -14.44
N ALA A 644 47.97 11.43 -14.47
CA ALA A 644 47.39 10.20 -13.98
C ALA A 644 47.96 9.91 -12.58
N VAL A 645 47.08 9.73 -11.59
CA VAL A 645 47.47 9.57 -10.17
C VAL A 645 46.91 8.28 -9.58
N PRO A 646 47.58 7.67 -8.58
CA PRO A 646 47.04 6.50 -7.88
C PRO A 646 45.64 6.75 -7.33
N GLY A 647 44.81 5.71 -7.24
CA GLY A 647 43.44 5.80 -6.73
C GLY A 647 43.31 6.24 -5.26
N THR A 648 44.41 6.24 -4.51
CA THR A 648 44.50 6.83 -3.16
C THR A 648 44.63 8.35 -3.17
N VAL A 649 45.01 8.95 -4.30
CA VAL A 649 45.16 10.40 -4.47
C VAL A 649 43.84 11.01 -4.90
N THR A 650 43.39 12.02 -4.16
CA THR A 650 42.11 12.72 -4.38
C THR A 650 42.25 14.20 -4.66
N SER A 651 43.48 14.69 -4.84
CA SER A 651 43.72 16.07 -5.21
C SER A 651 45.07 16.26 -5.92
N LEU A 652 45.18 17.33 -6.70
CA LEU A 652 46.43 17.80 -7.30
C LEU A 652 46.48 19.33 -7.30
N LYS A 653 47.69 19.86 -7.39
CA LYS A 653 47.95 21.28 -7.69
C LYS A 653 48.50 21.36 -9.11
N ASP A 654 47.86 22.18 -9.92
CA ASP A 654 48.24 22.44 -11.31
C ASP A 654 48.86 23.84 -11.40
N THR A 655 50.06 23.94 -11.97
CA THR A 655 50.89 25.15 -12.02
C THR A 655 51.18 25.54 -13.47
N ASN A 656 51.87 26.67 -13.69
CA ASN A 656 52.22 27.18 -15.02
C ASN A 656 50.98 27.48 -15.88
N LEU A 657 49.89 27.92 -15.24
CA LEU A 657 48.68 28.37 -15.92
C LEU A 657 48.80 29.85 -16.28
N GLU A 658 48.18 30.26 -17.37
CA GLU A 658 48.12 31.67 -17.74
C GLU A 658 47.08 32.41 -16.90
N THR A 659 47.46 33.58 -16.39
CA THR A 659 46.55 34.44 -15.62
C THR A 659 45.41 34.94 -16.50
N GLY A 660 44.19 34.83 -16.00
CA GLY A 660 43.00 35.30 -16.73
C GLY A 660 42.45 34.31 -17.77
N VAL A 661 43.17 33.24 -18.12
CA VAL A 661 42.63 32.19 -18.99
C VAL A 661 41.70 31.28 -18.19
N LYS A 662 40.48 31.02 -18.71
CA LYS A 662 39.58 30.03 -18.10
C LYS A 662 40.06 28.61 -18.45
N TYR A 663 40.23 27.77 -17.44
CA TYR A 663 40.56 26.36 -17.60
C TYR A 663 39.42 25.48 -17.11
N THR A 664 39.02 24.54 -17.96
CA THR A 664 37.99 23.55 -17.66
C THR A 664 38.65 22.24 -17.27
N TYR A 665 38.36 21.77 -16.05
CA TYR A 665 38.86 20.50 -15.53
C TYR A 665 37.80 19.41 -15.56
N THR A 666 38.23 18.19 -15.85
CA THR A 666 37.45 16.97 -15.66
C THR A 666 38.33 15.88 -15.03
N VAL A 667 37.71 14.94 -14.31
CA VAL A 667 38.40 13.76 -13.78
C VAL A 667 37.67 12.50 -14.18
N VAL A 668 38.43 11.45 -14.51
CA VAL A 668 37.91 10.13 -14.83
C VAL A 668 38.53 9.13 -13.87
N ALA A 669 37.69 8.31 -13.23
CA ALA A 669 38.10 7.25 -12.33
C ALA A 669 38.29 5.94 -13.11
N PHE A 670 39.36 5.21 -12.82
CA PHE A 670 39.69 3.92 -13.42
C PHE A 670 39.87 2.88 -12.34
N ARG A 671 39.35 1.69 -12.61
CA ARG A 671 39.50 0.55 -11.73
C ARG A 671 40.02 -0.65 -12.49
N THR A 672 41.12 -1.21 -12.04
CA THR A 672 41.68 -2.46 -12.57
C THR A 672 41.31 -3.61 -11.65
N VAL A 673 40.68 -4.65 -12.19
CA VAL A 673 40.35 -5.89 -11.47
C VAL A 673 40.81 -7.07 -12.30
N SER A 674 41.69 -7.91 -11.76
CA SER A 674 42.21 -9.10 -12.45
C SER A 674 42.74 -8.78 -13.86
N GLY A 675 43.56 -7.73 -13.98
CA GLY A 675 44.12 -7.26 -15.25
C GLY A 675 43.17 -6.43 -16.13
N LYS A 676 41.85 -6.49 -15.91
CA LYS A 676 40.87 -5.75 -16.73
C LYS A 676 40.61 -4.35 -16.20
N VAL A 677 40.71 -3.34 -17.08
CA VAL A 677 40.47 -1.93 -16.75
C VAL A 677 39.01 -1.56 -17.00
N HIS A 678 38.37 -0.97 -15.98
CA HIS A 678 37.03 -0.40 -16.04
C HIS A 678 37.11 1.12 -15.93
N LYS A 679 36.63 1.83 -16.95
CA LYS A 679 36.57 3.29 -17.00
C LYS A 679 35.22 3.79 -16.44
N GLY A 680 35.26 4.76 -15.54
CA GLY A 680 34.08 5.47 -15.06
C GLY A 680 33.61 6.58 -15.99
N PRO A 681 32.42 7.15 -15.76
CA PRO A 681 32.00 8.37 -16.42
C PRO A 681 32.93 9.54 -16.11
N THR A 682 33.13 10.42 -17.08
CA THR A 682 33.80 11.71 -16.87
C THR A 682 32.99 12.56 -15.87
N SER A 683 33.68 13.20 -14.92
CA SER A 683 33.05 14.14 -13.99
C SER A 683 32.35 15.28 -14.73
N ASN A 684 31.44 15.96 -14.05
CA ASN A 684 31.01 17.26 -14.53
C ASN A 684 32.23 18.19 -14.59
N ALA A 685 32.24 19.07 -15.58
CA ALA A 685 33.35 19.97 -15.80
C ALA A 685 33.33 21.10 -14.77
N VAL A 686 34.51 21.49 -14.27
CA VAL A 686 34.65 22.65 -13.36
C VAL A 686 35.58 23.66 -14.00
N VAL A 687 35.10 24.89 -14.12
CA VAL A 687 35.86 26.00 -14.70
C VAL A 687 36.54 26.78 -13.58
N VAL A 688 37.83 27.10 -13.78
CA VAL A 688 38.61 27.95 -12.90
C VAL A 688 39.42 28.93 -13.72
N GLN A 689 39.53 30.17 -13.24
CA GLN A 689 40.35 31.21 -13.85
C GLN A 689 41.47 31.57 -12.86
N PRO A 690 42.74 31.31 -13.18
CA PRO A 690 43.87 31.73 -12.36
C PRO A 690 43.90 33.24 -12.28
N VAL A 691 43.91 33.75 -11.05
CA VAL A 691 43.90 35.18 -10.71
C VAL A 691 44.78 35.39 -9.49
N PRO A 692 45.38 36.57 -9.30
CA PRO A 692 46.24 36.83 -8.17
C PRO A 692 45.53 36.57 -6.83
N GLY A 693 46.31 36.10 -5.86
CA GLY A 693 45.82 35.86 -4.51
C GLY A 693 45.35 37.15 -3.82
N LYS A 694 44.71 36.99 -2.66
CA LYS A 694 44.34 38.15 -1.82
C LYS A 694 45.57 38.77 -1.16
N SER A 695 45.68 40.09 -1.21
CA SER A 695 46.60 40.85 -0.36
C SER A 695 45.99 41.08 1.03
N LYS A 696 46.76 41.73 1.90
CA LYS A 696 46.35 42.17 3.24
C LYS A 696 46.82 43.61 3.44
N ILE A 697 45.94 44.47 3.97
CA ILE A 697 46.37 45.75 4.54
C ILE A 697 46.97 45.46 5.92
N LYS A 698 48.24 45.85 6.11
CA LYS A 698 48.99 45.71 7.36
C LYS A 698 48.49 46.76 8.39
N LYS A 699 49.30 47.06 9.41
CA LYS A 699 48.97 48.07 10.44
C LYS A 699 48.76 49.43 9.77
N MET A 700 47.66 50.11 10.13
CA MET A 700 47.37 51.48 9.71
C MET A 700 47.96 52.45 10.74
N LYS A 701 48.63 53.50 10.26
CA LYS A 701 49.23 54.56 11.10
C LYS A 701 48.65 55.91 10.67
N ALA A 702 48.31 56.76 11.64
CA ALA A 702 47.95 58.15 11.35
C ALA A 702 49.17 58.88 10.77
N LYS A 703 48.98 59.74 9.78
CA LYS A 703 50.03 60.60 9.20
C LYS A 703 49.37 61.92 8.76
N GLY A 704 49.75 63.04 9.38
CA GLY A 704 49.13 64.35 9.14
C GLY A 704 47.60 64.32 9.25
N LYS A 705 46.91 64.93 8.27
CA LYS A 705 45.43 64.89 8.17
C LYS A 705 44.90 63.58 7.54
N GLY A 706 45.64 62.47 7.55
CA GLY A 706 45.32 61.23 6.82
C GLY A 706 45.77 59.92 7.49
N VAL A 707 45.74 58.83 6.72
CA VAL A 707 46.20 57.50 7.16
C VAL A 707 47.16 56.88 6.14
N THR A 708 48.26 56.30 6.63
CA THR A 708 49.19 55.51 5.82
C THR A 708 49.16 54.05 6.23
N PHE A 709 49.30 53.14 5.26
CA PHE A 709 49.39 51.71 5.51
C PHE A 709 50.16 50.96 4.43
N ASN A 710 50.79 49.86 4.84
CA ASN A 710 51.52 48.97 3.95
C ASN A 710 50.64 47.78 3.52
N LEU A 711 50.92 47.23 2.34
CA LEU A 711 50.28 46.05 1.80
C LEU A 711 51.19 44.82 1.94
N LYS A 712 50.59 43.63 1.96
CA LYS A 712 51.34 42.37 1.77
C LYS A 712 51.52 42.13 0.27
N ALA A 713 52.76 41.93 -0.16
CA ALA A 713 53.08 41.53 -1.53
C ALA A 713 52.37 40.22 -1.91
N VAL A 714 51.91 40.13 -3.16
CA VAL A 714 51.27 38.95 -3.73
C VAL A 714 52.00 38.58 -5.02
N ALA A 715 52.40 37.31 -5.14
CA ALA A 715 53.06 36.80 -6.34
C ALA A 715 52.20 37.01 -7.59
N GLY A 716 52.83 37.49 -8.67
CA GLY A 716 52.19 37.80 -9.95
C GLY A 716 51.35 39.08 -9.96
N ALA A 717 51.32 39.87 -8.89
CA ALA A 717 50.62 41.15 -8.89
C ALA A 717 51.36 42.17 -9.79
N THR A 718 50.62 42.91 -10.61
CA THR A 718 51.11 44.12 -11.30
C THR A 718 50.66 45.39 -10.59
N GLY A 719 49.60 45.31 -9.77
CA GLY A 719 49.18 46.41 -8.91
C GLY A 719 48.08 46.07 -7.91
N TYR A 720 47.75 47.06 -7.10
CA TYR A 720 46.82 46.96 -5.98
C TYR A 720 45.85 48.14 -6.02
N ASN A 721 44.58 47.85 -6.31
CA ASN A 721 43.52 48.86 -6.21
C ASN A 721 43.13 49.03 -4.74
N ILE A 722 43.30 50.24 -4.23
CA ILE A 722 42.84 50.63 -2.90
C ILE A 722 41.43 51.18 -3.03
N VAL A 723 40.51 50.62 -2.26
CA VAL A 723 39.12 51.09 -2.21
C VAL A 723 38.74 51.50 -0.80
N LYS A 724 37.95 52.56 -0.70
CA LYS A 724 37.48 53.16 0.56
C LYS A 724 35.98 53.40 0.52
N ARG A 725 35.36 53.32 1.69
CA ARG A 725 34.01 53.85 1.94
C ARG A 725 33.93 54.53 3.30
N VAL A 726 32.90 55.35 3.46
CA VAL A 726 32.59 56.07 4.71
C VAL A 726 31.24 55.56 5.21
N GLY A 727 31.20 54.99 6.41
CA GLY A 727 30.00 54.34 6.98
C GLY A 727 29.82 52.86 6.63
N LYS A 728 29.09 52.10 7.47
CA LYS A 728 28.98 50.62 7.41
C LYS A 728 28.23 50.07 6.18
N ASN A 729 27.41 50.87 5.50
CA ASN A 729 26.50 50.41 4.45
C ASN A 729 26.67 51.13 3.09
N LYS A 730 27.73 51.91 2.90
CA LYS A 730 28.00 52.59 1.63
C LYS A 730 28.84 51.71 0.68
N ALA A 731 28.77 52.00 -0.62
CA ALA A 731 29.59 51.35 -1.65
C ALA A 731 31.07 51.76 -1.54
N TYR A 732 31.97 50.86 -1.91
CA TYR A 732 33.42 51.13 -1.96
C TYR A 732 33.78 51.89 -3.23
N LYS A 733 34.52 52.99 -3.10
CA LYS A 733 35.09 53.77 -4.22
C LYS A 733 36.60 53.51 -4.31
N LYS A 734 37.12 53.37 -5.52
CA LYS A 734 38.58 53.32 -5.75
C LYS A 734 39.17 54.68 -5.43
N ILE A 735 40.23 54.69 -4.63
CA ILE A 735 40.92 55.93 -4.20
C ILE A 735 42.38 55.97 -4.64
N GLY A 736 42.90 54.89 -5.21
CA GLY A 736 44.23 54.88 -5.78
C GLY A 736 44.69 53.49 -6.19
N VAL A 737 45.86 53.46 -6.80
CA VAL A 737 46.57 52.26 -7.24
C VAL A 737 47.99 52.31 -6.67
N VAL A 738 48.43 51.20 -6.10
CA VAL A 738 49.86 50.99 -5.79
C VAL A 738 50.41 50.03 -6.84
N LYS A 739 51.44 50.43 -7.60
CA LYS A 739 52.08 49.56 -8.61
C LYS A 739 52.95 48.51 -7.91
N ALA A 740 52.98 47.29 -8.43
CA ALA A 740 53.95 46.30 -7.98
C ALA A 740 55.37 46.73 -8.38
N GLY A 741 56.39 46.33 -7.61
CA GLY A 741 57.78 46.79 -7.79
C GLY A 741 58.11 48.13 -7.11
N GLN A 742 57.11 48.91 -6.71
CA GLN A 742 57.29 50.11 -5.89
C GLN A 742 57.11 49.81 -4.39
N LYS A 743 57.42 50.81 -3.54
CA LYS A 743 57.10 50.76 -2.11
C LYS A 743 55.60 50.49 -1.92
N LEU A 744 55.26 49.32 -1.38
CA LEU A 744 53.88 48.85 -1.20
C LEU A 744 53.16 49.56 -0.04
N SER A 745 53.10 50.89 -0.09
CA SER A 745 52.47 51.76 0.89
C SER A 745 51.47 52.69 0.21
N PHE A 746 50.37 52.99 0.89
CA PHE A 746 49.37 53.94 0.40
C PHE A 746 49.07 54.98 1.48
N TYR A 747 49.03 56.26 1.09
CA TYR A 747 48.69 57.37 1.97
C TYR A 747 47.42 58.06 1.48
N ASP A 748 46.34 57.92 2.26
CA ASP A 748 45.07 58.57 2.00
C ASP A 748 45.02 59.93 2.71
N LYS A 749 45.12 61.00 1.91
CA LYS A 749 45.20 62.39 2.38
C LYS A 749 43.80 62.94 2.71
N LYS A 750 43.74 63.98 3.55
CA LYS A 750 42.54 64.82 3.80
C LYS A 750 41.32 64.08 4.38
N LEU A 751 41.51 63.24 5.40
CA LEU A 751 40.42 62.59 6.14
C LEU A 751 39.74 63.57 7.12
N LYS A 752 38.41 63.66 7.09
CA LYS A 752 37.60 64.42 8.07
C LYS A 752 37.68 63.78 9.46
N LYS A 753 37.84 64.62 10.51
CA LYS A 753 37.84 64.21 11.93
C LYS A 753 36.53 63.51 12.30
N GLY A 754 36.56 62.57 13.25
CA GLY A 754 35.38 61.86 13.76
C GLY A 754 34.75 60.83 12.81
N LYS A 755 35.11 60.80 11.52
CA LYS A 755 34.57 59.83 10.56
C LYS A 755 35.33 58.49 10.60
N LYS A 756 34.59 57.37 10.52
CA LYS A 756 35.12 56.01 10.39
C LYS A 756 35.18 55.59 8.92
N TYR A 757 36.38 55.25 8.48
CA TYR A 757 36.69 54.83 7.11
C TYR A 757 36.95 53.33 7.06
N TYR A 758 36.47 52.68 5.99
CA TYR A 758 36.65 51.25 5.75
C TYR A 758 37.44 51.06 4.46
N TYR A 759 38.54 50.31 4.53
CA TYR A 759 39.43 50.06 3.41
C TYR A 759 39.44 48.58 3.04
N LYS A 760 39.52 48.32 1.75
CA LYS A 760 39.89 47.01 1.18
C LYS A 760 40.95 47.23 0.11
N VAL A 761 41.74 46.19 -0.14
CA VAL A 761 42.62 46.12 -1.31
C VAL A 761 42.20 44.96 -2.18
N ILE A 762 42.19 45.14 -3.49
CA ILE A 762 42.07 44.07 -4.47
C ILE A 762 43.32 44.08 -5.37
N VAL A 763 43.92 42.92 -5.52
CA VAL A 763 45.13 42.72 -6.31
C VAL A 763 44.73 42.48 -7.75
N PHE A 764 45.50 43.02 -8.69
CA PHE A 764 45.37 42.68 -10.10
C PHE A 764 46.70 42.30 -10.72
N THR A 765 46.60 41.49 -11.77
CA THR A 765 47.69 41.14 -12.68
C THR A 765 47.29 41.65 -14.05
N THR A 766 48.22 42.34 -14.72
CA THR A 766 48.01 42.88 -16.07
C THR A 766 48.58 41.88 -17.07
N VAL A 767 47.75 41.42 -18.00
CA VAL A 767 48.16 40.56 -19.12
C VAL A 767 47.68 41.22 -20.39
N LYS A 768 48.60 41.55 -21.31
CA LYS A 768 48.30 42.24 -22.59
C LYS A 768 47.36 43.44 -22.40
N GLY A 769 47.70 44.35 -21.48
CA GLY A 769 46.90 45.54 -21.15
C GLY A 769 45.64 45.32 -20.30
N THR A 770 45.18 44.08 -20.11
CA THR A 770 43.95 43.77 -19.36
C THR A 770 44.21 43.44 -17.90
N HIS A 771 43.42 44.00 -16.96
CA HIS A 771 43.53 43.72 -15.52
C HIS A 771 42.66 42.56 -15.05
N TYR A 772 43.28 41.50 -14.52
CA TYR A 772 42.58 40.38 -13.88
C TYR A 772 42.63 40.51 -12.37
N TYR A 773 41.46 40.69 -11.76
CA TYR A 773 41.32 40.94 -10.33
C TYR A 773 41.18 39.66 -9.52
N GLY A 774 41.90 39.60 -8.41
CA GLY A 774 41.74 38.57 -7.39
C GLY A 774 40.53 38.81 -6.47
N LYS A 775 40.62 38.35 -5.23
CA LYS A 775 39.60 38.63 -4.20
C LYS A 775 40.00 39.83 -3.35
N TYR A 776 39.02 40.62 -2.93
CA TYR A 776 39.23 41.68 -1.93
C TYR A 776 39.83 41.12 -0.62
N SER A 777 40.68 41.92 0.00
CA SER A 777 41.17 41.67 1.36
C SER A 777 40.03 41.71 2.39
N LYS A 778 40.34 41.25 3.62
CA LYS A 778 39.52 41.60 4.79
C LYS A 778 39.47 43.14 4.93
N VAL A 779 38.36 43.63 5.46
CA VAL A 779 38.17 45.06 5.73
C VAL A 779 39.08 45.51 6.86
N LYS A 780 39.73 46.65 6.69
CA LYS A 780 40.42 47.37 7.77
C LYS A 780 39.76 48.72 7.97
N THR A 781 39.68 49.16 9.23
CA THR A 781 39.02 50.43 9.58
C THR A 781 39.99 51.40 10.20
N PHE A 782 39.77 52.68 9.95
CA PHE A 782 40.50 53.77 10.59
C PHE A 782 39.52 54.89 10.95
N THR A 783 39.68 55.46 12.13
CA THR A 783 38.96 56.67 12.57
C THR A 783 40.01 57.72 12.89
N ARG A 784 39.88 58.91 12.29
CA ARG A 784 40.71 60.05 12.68
C ARG A 784 40.18 60.57 14.03
N LYS A 785 40.93 60.33 15.11
CA LYS A 785 40.64 60.89 16.44
C LYS A 785 40.67 62.43 16.39
N LYS A 786 39.99 63.08 17.35
CA LYS A 786 39.82 64.53 17.41
C LYS A 786 41.15 65.27 17.28
#